data_AF-A0A923VSI5-F1
#
_entry.id   AF-A0A923VSI5-F1
#
_cell.length_a   1.000
_cell.length_b   1.000
_cell.length_c   1.000
_cell.angle_alpha   90.00
_cell.angle_beta   90.00
_cell.angle_gamma   90.00
#
_symmetry.space_group_name_H-M   'P 1'
#
loop_
_entity.id
_entity.type
_entity.pdbx_description
1 polymer ?
#
loop_
_entity_poly.entity_id
_entity_poly.type
_entity_poly.pdbx_seq_one_letter_code
_entity_poly.pdbx_strand_id
1 'polypeptide(L)'
;MVTSASSKRSQFWRTDWFAGILIVLAVVVLHQTTDFMGTLERRFYDFASTSTSRQPSERVAVIAIDDQSIANIGRWPWPRDIHAQLIDQLAGAKAKTIVNTVFFFEPQTDRGLVFIRKMKEALGPAADPATAAAGGVSEQLVKVIAEAEVALDTDAKLAASMAKAGNVLIPSVFAIGEPQGKPDNPLPAYALKSAIDDNNNFSLSAIRGQQPIELIGNAAAGIGHLNQIQDVDGAVRQEPLLMNYYGKDVPSMALLAAAKSLNLNPADVKLNVGESVQIGKLRIRTDETALMLPQFYKGQGGKPPFAVDSFYDVLTGKIPASKYADKIVIIGGTAAGVGTLFTTPAGPGLSPAEYLAHVTSSILNEHFIVQPGWGAWAALGAFILVAAYLIAALPRLSAGKAFVATLVLFLILLGTEFGLLSGGALWLKLVFPATLLVLGHLALTTKRFLLTEAGKLKSDEESAETNRMMGLALQGQGQLDMAFDRFRRVPMSDAVMENMYNLALDFERKRQFNKAQAVYEHMAAWNKNFKDLQSKLNRAKNLSETVILGGGGSHPGGTMLLDGGAVEKPMLGRYQVEKELGKGAMGVVYLGRDPKIGRVVAIKTMALSQEFEGEELTDARERFFREAETAGRLQHQNIVTIFDAGEEHDLAYIAMEFLKGKDLVDFCKDGQLLPMPKVLSIVARVAEALAYAHKQSVVHRDIKPANIMYELDSDTVKVTDFGIARITDSSKTKTGLVLGTPSFMSPEQIAGKKVDGRSDLYSLGVMLFQMLTGVLPFRGDSMAELMYKIANEEPPDIRIVRPQLSERIANIVALSMSKRSETRYQDGDQFAADLRAVMAELSGAPAPAPALASASSGSSVPSADAGSEKTAVFAVPPVGMAAEQADKTAVFSRPAAGADSFEKTRVAPAPPQVSSPAYDATQKVSGVDNDPYAKTVVARPSVPGQPPSGKGSNDLEI
;
A
#
# COMPACT_ATOMS: atom_id res chain seq x y z
N MET A 1 -48.96 -16.14 35.76
CA MET A 1 -48.02 -15.04 36.10
C MET A 1 -46.57 -15.29 35.66
N VAL A 2 -46.05 -16.53 35.63
CA VAL A 2 -44.61 -16.81 35.40
C VAL A 2 -44.01 -16.26 34.09
N THR A 3 -44.79 -16.19 33.00
CA THR A 3 -44.30 -15.75 31.68
C THR A 3 -43.85 -14.29 31.58
N SER A 4 -44.25 -13.41 32.51
CA SER A 4 -43.93 -11.97 32.46
C SER A 4 -42.47 -11.63 32.82
N ALA A 5 -41.78 -12.50 33.58
CA ALA A 5 -40.42 -12.24 34.04
C ALA A 5 -39.35 -12.48 32.94
N SER A 6 -39.58 -13.46 32.05
CA SER A 6 -38.61 -13.82 31.01
C SER A 6 -38.47 -12.73 29.94
N SER A 7 -39.59 -12.20 29.44
CA SER A 7 -39.58 -11.17 28.39
C SER A 7 -38.91 -9.87 28.82
N LYS A 8 -39.11 -9.45 30.09
CA LYS A 8 -38.42 -8.29 30.66
C LYS A 8 -36.90 -8.48 30.71
N ARG A 9 -36.40 -9.70 31.01
CA ARG A 9 -34.97 -10.00 30.91
C ARG A 9 -34.49 -9.91 29.46
N SER A 10 -35.14 -10.56 28.50
CA SER A 10 -34.69 -10.52 27.09
C SER A 10 -34.73 -9.12 26.46
N GLN A 11 -35.61 -8.24 26.95
CA GLN A 11 -35.71 -6.85 26.49
C GLN A 11 -34.54 -5.97 26.97
N PHE A 12 -34.03 -6.21 28.18
CA PHE A 12 -32.91 -5.47 28.79
C PHE A 12 -31.62 -5.54 27.95
N TRP A 13 -31.21 -6.74 27.54
CA TRP A 13 -29.99 -6.97 26.75
C TRP A 13 -30.05 -6.41 25.32
N ARG A 14 -31.26 -6.08 24.81
CA ARG A 14 -31.43 -5.51 23.46
C ARG A 14 -31.19 -3.99 23.43
N THR A 15 -31.32 -3.31 24.56
CA THR A 15 -31.20 -1.84 24.65
C THR A 15 -29.83 -1.32 24.19
N ASP A 16 -29.79 -0.17 23.51
CA ASP A 16 -28.56 0.33 22.88
C ASP A 16 -27.47 0.78 23.87
N TRP A 17 -27.84 1.29 25.04
CA TRP A 17 -26.87 1.63 26.09
C TRP A 17 -26.06 0.41 26.55
N PHE A 18 -26.68 -0.76 26.61
CA PHE A 18 -26.03 -2.00 27.00
C PHE A 18 -25.07 -2.51 25.91
N ALA A 19 -25.47 -2.39 24.64
CA ALA A 19 -24.56 -2.66 23.52
C ALA A 19 -23.35 -1.71 23.52
N GLY A 20 -23.55 -0.43 23.86
CA GLY A 20 -22.46 0.54 24.06
C GLY A 20 -21.45 0.09 25.12
N ILE A 21 -21.91 -0.42 26.27
CA ILE A 21 -21.04 -0.95 27.31
C ILE A 21 -20.23 -2.16 26.80
N LEU A 22 -20.85 -3.11 26.11
CA LEU A 22 -20.14 -4.26 25.54
C LEU A 22 -19.05 -3.84 24.54
N ILE A 23 -19.30 -2.82 23.72
CA ILE A 23 -18.32 -2.33 22.75
C ILE A 23 -17.16 -1.62 23.45
N VAL A 24 -17.43 -0.80 24.47
CA VAL A 24 -16.38 -0.19 25.31
C VAL A 24 -15.51 -1.26 25.97
N LEU A 25 -16.12 -2.30 26.55
CA LEU A 25 -15.40 -3.42 27.16
C LEU A 25 -14.57 -4.20 26.12
N ALA A 26 -15.12 -4.48 24.94
CA ALA A 26 -14.40 -5.17 23.87
C ALA A 26 -13.17 -4.38 23.37
N VAL A 27 -13.28 -3.05 23.27
CA VAL A 27 -12.17 -2.16 22.89
C VAL A 27 -11.11 -2.07 24.00
N VAL A 28 -11.50 -2.10 25.28
CA VAL A 28 -10.54 -2.19 26.40
C VAL A 28 -9.80 -3.54 26.40
N VAL A 29 -10.51 -4.65 26.21
CA VAL A 29 -9.89 -5.98 26.08
C VAL A 29 -8.93 -6.02 24.90
N LEU A 30 -9.33 -5.48 23.73
CA LEU A 30 -8.47 -5.38 22.55
C LEU A 30 -7.19 -4.56 22.83
N HIS A 31 -7.28 -3.46 23.58
CA HIS A 31 -6.13 -2.66 23.96
C HIS A 31 -5.21 -3.38 24.97
N GLN A 32 -5.77 -4.14 25.90
CA GLN A 32 -4.99 -4.91 26.89
C GLN A 32 -4.35 -6.18 26.29
N THR A 33 -4.92 -6.72 25.22
CA THR A 33 -4.42 -7.94 24.54
C THR A 33 -3.58 -7.66 23.29
N THR A 34 -3.63 -6.44 22.73
CA THR A 34 -2.89 -6.07 21.52
C THR A 34 -2.34 -4.63 21.56
N ASP A 35 -1.13 -4.43 21.06
CA ASP A 35 -0.54 -3.10 20.86
C ASP A 35 -1.08 -2.35 19.63
N PHE A 36 -2.25 -2.73 19.09
CA PHE A 36 -2.84 -2.03 17.94
C PHE A 36 -3.04 -0.53 18.22
N MET A 37 -3.56 -0.21 19.41
CA MET A 37 -3.78 1.18 19.84
C MET A 37 -2.44 1.92 20.07
N GLY A 38 -1.46 1.26 20.68
CA GLY A 38 -0.12 1.83 20.89
C GLY A 38 0.65 2.06 19.58
N THR A 39 0.43 1.20 18.58
CA THR A 39 0.99 1.38 17.23
C THR A 39 0.38 2.59 16.50
N LEU A 40 -0.93 2.82 16.64
CA LEU A 40 -1.57 4.03 16.10
C LEU A 40 -1.08 5.30 16.81
N GLU A 41 -1.01 5.25 18.14
CA GLU A 41 -0.51 6.30 19.04
C GLU A 41 0.93 6.70 18.70
N ARG A 42 1.86 5.74 18.59
CA ARG A 42 3.26 6.01 18.20
C ARG A 42 3.40 6.56 16.78
N ARG A 43 2.60 6.09 15.81
CA ARG A 43 2.57 6.65 14.44
C ARG A 43 2.05 8.09 14.40
N PHE A 44 1.06 8.42 15.24
CA PHE A 44 0.55 9.78 15.36
C PHE A 44 1.61 10.70 16.00
N TYR A 45 2.28 10.22 17.05
CA TYR A 45 3.45 10.87 17.66
C TYR A 45 4.54 11.15 16.62
N ASP A 46 4.94 10.17 15.80
CA ASP A 46 5.99 10.33 14.78
C ASP A 46 5.65 11.43 13.78
N PHE A 47 4.40 11.44 13.30
CA PHE A 47 3.88 12.46 12.37
C PHE A 47 3.85 13.86 13.01
N ALA A 48 3.27 13.99 14.18
CA ALA A 48 3.01 15.29 14.82
C ALA A 48 4.27 15.90 15.46
N SER A 49 5.12 15.10 16.12
CA SER A 49 6.41 15.56 16.68
C SER A 49 7.36 16.11 15.61
N THR A 50 7.31 15.56 14.40
CA THR A 50 8.14 15.99 13.26
C THR A 50 7.41 16.90 12.27
N SER A 51 6.26 17.46 12.65
CA SER A 51 5.58 18.52 11.90
C SER A 51 6.06 19.93 12.29
N THR A 52 6.78 20.08 13.41
CA THR A 52 7.25 21.36 13.93
C THR A 52 8.54 21.84 13.23
N SER A 53 8.59 23.12 12.85
CA SER A 53 9.74 23.76 12.18
C SER A 53 10.91 24.12 13.12
N ARG A 54 11.19 23.29 14.13
CA ARG A 54 12.33 23.47 15.05
C ARG A 54 13.64 23.27 14.30
N GLN A 55 14.62 24.13 14.55
CA GLN A 55 15.96 24.04 13.95
C GLN A 55 16.95 23.33 14.90
N PRO A 56 17.91 22.54 14.36
CA PRO A 56 18.98 21.95 15.14
C PRO A 56 20.05 22.98 15.55
N SER A 57 20.88 22.61 16.52
CA SER A 57 21.98 23.46 17.00
C SER A 57 23.18 23.45 16.04
N GLU A 58 23.54 24.59 15.45
CA GLU A 58 24.73 24.75 14.58
C GLU A 58 26.07 24.42 15.28
N ARG A 59 26.04 24.28 16.62
CA ARG A 59 27.15 23.84 17.46
C ARG A 59 27.47 22.35 17.32
N VAL A 60 26.67 21.57 16.60
CA VAL A 60 26.86 20.12 16.42
C VAL A 60 27.20 19.81 14.96
N ALA A 61 28.24 19.01 14.74
CA ALA A 61 28.65 18.50 13.43
C ALA A 61 29.00 17.00 13.51
N VAL A 62 28.83 16.27 12.41
CA VAL A 62 29.08 14.83 12.31
C VAL A 62 30.21 14.57 11.32
N ILE A 63 31.17 13.74 11.71
CA ILE A 63 32.20 13.17 10.84
C ILE A 63 31.89 11.69 10.64
N ALA A 64 31.54 11.36 9.40
CA ALA A 64 31.02 10.08 8.99
C ALA A 64 32.14 9.09 8.62
N ILE A 65 32.18 7.96 9.33
CA ILE A 65 32.86 6.75 8.85
C ILE A 65 31.91 6.14 7.80
N ASP A 66 32.07 6.64 6.57
CA ASP A 66 31.25 6.37 5.40
C ASP A 66 31.95 5.42 4.41
N ASP A 67 31.21 4.94 3.40
CA ASP A 67 31.73 4.01 2.39
C ASP A 67 32.90 4.60 1.60
N GLN A 68 32.90 5.93 1.40
CA GLN A 68 34.03 6.67 0.80
C GLN A 68 35.29 6.57 1.65
N SER A 69 35.18 6.73 2.97
CA SER A 69 36.32 6.61 3.89
C SER A 69 36.83 5.18 3.96
N ILE A 70 35.95 4.18 3.95
CA ILE A 70 36.34 2.77 3.93
C ILE A 70 37.03 2.40 2.62
N ALA A 71 36.55 2.91 1.48
CA ALA A 71 37.18 2.69 0.18
C ALA A 71 38.59 3.32 0.09
N ASN A 72 38.79 4.50 0.69
CA ASN A 72 40.04 5.25 0.57
C ASN A 72 41.08 4.97 1.68
N ILE A 73 40.66 4.69 2.91
CA ILE A 73 41.54 4.37 4.06
C ILE A 73 41.81 2.86 4.12
N GLY A 74 40.83 2.05 3.72
CA GLY A 74 40.86 0.59 3.79
C GLY A 74 39.79 0.01 4.73
N ARG A 75 39.82 -1.31 4.88
CA ARG A 75 38.77 -2.09 5.57
C ARG A 75 38.63 -1.68 7.04
N TRP A 76 37.39 -1.41 7.45
CA TRP A 76 37.00 -1.22 8.85
C TRP A 76 37.06 -2.54 9.66
N PRO A 77 37.48 -2.54 10.95
CA PRO A 77 37.97 -1.42 11.75
C PRO A 77 39.42 -1.02 11.44
N TRP A 78 39.70 0.28 11.51
CA TRP A 78 41.01 0.85 11.18
C TRP A 78 42.04 0.73 12.32
N PRO A 79 43.34 0.90 12.01
CA PRO A 79 44.37 1.20 13.00
C PRO A 79 44.04 2.45 13.84
N ARG A 80 44.29 2.38 15.15
CA ARG A 80 43.92 3.43 16.12
C ARG A 80 44.68 4.75 15.94
N ASP A 81 45.80 4.73 15.23
CA ASP A 81 46.52 5.95 14.88
C ASP A 81 45.89 6.75 13.73
N ILE A 82 45.02 6.15 12.92
CA ILE A 82 44.13 6.89 12.00
C ILE A 82 43.13 7.75 12.80
N HIS A 83 42.59 7.20 13.90
CA HIS A 83 41.74 7.97 14.83
C HIS A 83 42.55 9.05 15.57
N ALA A 84 43.78 8.75 15.98
CA ALA A 84 44.68 9.72 16.61
C ALA A 84 44.98 10.92 15.69
N GLN A 85 45.27 10.68 14.41
CA GLN A 85 45.54 11.74 13.44
C GLN A 85 44.35 12.72 13.28
N LEU A 86 43.12 12.21 13.19
CA LEU A 86 41.93 13.07 13.12
C LEU A 86 41.71 13.84 14.44
N ILE A 87 41.90 13.20 15.60
CA ILE A 87 41.76 13.85 16.92
C ILE A 87 42.78 14.99 17.05
N ASP A 88 44.03 14.78 16.66
CA ASP A 88 45.09 15.81 16.66
C ASP A 88 44.74 17.00 15.74
N GLN A 89 44.17 16.75 14.56
CA GLN A 89 43.70 17.81 13.65
C GLN A 89 42.54 18.61 14.25
N LEU A 90 41.53 17.94 14.83
CA LEU A 90 40.37 18.57 15.45
C LEU A 90 40.75 19.36 16.71
N ALA A 91 41.67 18.84 17.52
CA ALA A 91 42.22 19.53 18.69
C ALA A 91 43.04 20.77 18.28
N GLY A 92 43.90 20.65 17.26
CA GLY A 92 44.63 21.78 16.68
C GLY A 92 43.71 22.86 16.10
N ALA A 93 42.57 22.46 15.52
CA ALA A 93 41.51 23.35 15.05
C ALA A 93 40.56 23.87 16.15
N LYS A 94 40.79 23.51 17.42
CA LYS A 94 39.98 23.91 18.58
C LYS A 94 38.50 23.49 18.49
N ALA A 95 38.24 22.26 18.07
CA ALA A 95 36.94 21.63 18.32
C ALA A 95 36.60 21.68 19.82
N LYS A 96 35.34 21.96 20.17
CA LYS A 96 34.93 22.17 21.57
C LYS A 96 34.90 20.87 22.37
N THR A 97 34.38 19.81 21.77
CA THR A 97 34.28 18.47 22.37
C THR A 97 34.26 17.45 21.24
N ILE A 98 35.09 16.41 21.34
CA ILE A 98 35.20 15.37 20.32
C ILE A 98 34.53 14.11 20.85
N VAL A 99 33.39 13.74 20.29
CA VAL A 99 32.62 12.55 20.65
C VAL A 99 32.99 11.45 19.66
N ASN A 100 33.80 10.48 20.09
CA ASN A 100 34.08 9.30 19.28
C ASN A 100 33.11 8.19 19.69
N THR A 101 32.39 7.59 18.73
CA THR A 101 31.44 6.49 19.01
C THR A 101 32.04 5.09 18.82
N VAL A 102 33.33 4.99 18.49
CA VAL A 102 34.01 3.70 18.23
C VAL A 102 34.29 2.97 19.54
N PHE A 103 33.97 1.67 19.58
CA PHE A 103 34.19 0.81 20.73
C PHE A 103 35.65 0.34 20.83
N PHE A 104 36.36 0.79 21.87
CA PHE A 104 37.76 0.43 22.12
C PHE A 104 37.89 -0.59 23.27
N PHE A 105 37.08 -1.64 23.26
CA PHE A 105 36.93 -2.60 24.37
C PHE A 105 38.06 -3.64 24.48
N GLU A 106 38.80 -3.89 23.41
CA GLU A 106 39.91 -4.86 23.35
C GLU A 106 41.23 -4.15 22.93
N PRO A 107 42.42 -4.61 23.33
CA PRO A 107 43.69 -4.02 22.88
C PRO A 107 43.99 -4.28 21.39
N GLN A 108 44.52 -3.29 20.68
CA GLN A 108 44.92 -3.46 19.26
C GLN A 108 46.41 -3.82 19.16
N THR A 109 46.76 -5.05 19.53
CA THR A 109 48.16 -5.50 19.47
C THR A 109 48.57 -5.90 18.06
N ASP A 110 49.47 -5.12 17.44
CA ASP A 110 50.17 -5.58 16.24
C ASP A 110 51.06 -6.81 16.53
N ARG A 111 51.18 -7.72 15.55
CA ARG A 111 51.99 -8.94 15.71
C ARG A 111 53.49 -8.65 15.78
N GLY A 112 53.97 -7.64 15.06
CA GLY A 112 55.35 -7.17 15.10
C GLY A 112 55.71 -6.56 16.46
N LEU A 113 54.81 -5.78 17.07
CA LEU A 113 55.03 -5.15 18.38
C LEU A 113 55.45 -6.14 19.47
N VAL A 114 54.89 -7.36 19.46
CA VAL A 114 55.27 -8.46 20.37
C VAL A 114 56.73 -8.89 20.17
N PHE A 115 57.23 -8.90 18.93
CA PHE A 115 58.64 -9.21 18.64
C PHE A 115 59.56 -8.01 18.89
N ILE A 116 59.13 -6.78 18.62
CA ILE A 116 59.90 -5.57 18.99
C ILE A 116 60.14 -5.53 20.51
N ARG A 117 59.10 -5.76 21.32
CA ARG A 117 59.21 -5.81 22.78
C ARG A 117 60.14 -6.93 23.26
N LYS A 118 60.10 -8.12 22.66
CA LYS A 118 61.04 -9.21 22.95
C LYS A 118 62.48 -8.89 22.58
N MET A 119 62.73 -8.17 21.47
CA MET A 119 64.08 -7.70 21.13
C MET A 119 64.59 -6.65 22.12
N LYS A 120 63.71 -5.73 22.55
CA LYS A 120 64.00 -4.72 23.59
C LYS A 120 64.33 -5.38 24.93
N GLU A 121 63.55 -6.39 25.34
CA GLU A 121 63.79 -7.20 26.54
C GLU A 121 65.12 -7.98 26.46
N ALA A 122 65.42 -8.60 25.32
CA ALA A 122 66.67 -9.33 25.11
C ALA A 122 67.93 -8.43 25.05
N LEU A 123 67.78 -7.14 24.71
CA LEU A 123 68.85 -6.14 24.78
C LEU A 123 69.06 -5.57 26.21
N GLY A 124 68.08 -5.76 27.11
CA GLY A 124 68.18 -5.40 28.52
C GLY A 124 68.57 -3.92 28.74
N PRO A 125 69.53 -3.62 29.64
CA PRO A 125 69.98 -2.24 29.87
C PRO A 125 70.53 -1.54 28.63
N ALA A 126 71.03 -2.26 27.62
CA ALA A 126 71.52 -1.65 26.38
C ALA A 126 70.37 -1.22 25.42
N ALA A 127 69.11 -1.48 25.78
CA ALA A 127 67.93 -1.07 25.01
C ALA A 127 67.48 0.38 25.26
N ASP A 128 68.16 1.11 26.16
CA ASP A 128 67.93 2.54 26.41
C ASP A 128 68.86 3.38 25.51
N PRO A 129 68.33 4.25 24.63
CA PRO A 129 69.13 5.16 23.80
C PRO A 129 70.12 6.04 24.59
N ALA A 130 69.90 6.29 25.88
CA ALA A 130 70.80 7.07 26.73
C ALA A 130 72.01 6.27 27.25
N THR A 131 72.00 4.94 27.13
CA THR A 131 73.08 4.05 27.58
C THR A 131 73.78 3.29 26.45
N ALA A 132 73.17 3.25 25.26
CA ALA A 132 73.76 2.65 24.08
C ALA A 132 75.11 3.30 23.73
N ALA A 133 76.08 2.48 23.29
CA ALA A 133 77.42 2.96 22.99
C ALA A 133 77.44 3.89 21.76
N ALA A 134 77.65 5.18 22.01
CA ALA A 134 77.54 6.25 21.02
C ALA A 134 78.38 6.01 19.76
N GLY A 135 77.75 6.16 18.59
CA GLY A 135 78.34 5.99 17.26
C GLY A 135 78.38 4.54 16.75
N GLY A 136 77.89 3.56 17.52
CA GLY A 136 77.91 2.14 17.14
C GLY A 136 76.64 1.66 16.41
N VAL A 137 76.75 0.53 15.69
CA VAL A 137 75.59 -0.17 15.08
C VAL A 137 74.52 -0.52 16.14
N SER A 138 74.92 -0.72 17.40
CA SER A 138 74.00 -0.92 18.52
C SER A 138 73.09 0.29 18.75
N GLU A 139 73.59 1.52 18.62
CA GLU A 139 72.78 2.74 18.80
C GLU A 139 71.71 2.84 17.71
N GLN A 140 72.08 2.61 16.45
CA GLN A 140 71.13 2.57 15.33
C GLN A 140 70.08 1.47 15.50
N LEU A 141 70.47 0.27 15.94
CA LEU A 141 69.53 -0.83 16.19
C LEU A 141 68.55 -0.49 17.32
N VAL A 142 69.04 0.05 18.43
CA VAL A 142 68.22 0.47 19.58
C VAL A 142 67.24 1.58 19.17
N LYS A 143 67.70 2.56 18.39
CA LYS A 143 66.86 3.61 17.83
C LYS A 143 65.76 3.06 16.92
N VAL A 144 66.08 2.17 15.99
CA VAL A 144 65.10 1.52 15.10
C VAL A 144 64.10 0.67 15.89
N ILE A 145 64.53 -0.01 16.96
CA ILE A 145 63.63 -0.77 17.86
C ILE A 145 62.68 0.17 18.60
N ALA A 146 63.15 1.31 19.09
CA ALA A 146 62.31 2.31 19.74
C ALA A 146 61.32 2.99 18.76
N GLU A 147 61.79 3.35 17.56
CA GLU A 147 60.94 3.88 16.49
C GLU A 147 59.88 2.87 16.05
N ALA A 148 60.22 1.57 15.94
CA ALA A 148 59.28 0.50 15.61
C ALA A 148 58.27 0.23 16.74
N GLU A 149 58.67 0.31 18.02
CA GLU A 149 57.75 0.17 19.14
C GLU A 149 56.70 1.28 19.13
N VAL A 150 57.14 2.54 19.00
CA VAL A 150 56.24 3.71 18.90
C VAL A 150 55.39 3.65 17.64
N ALA A 151 55.91 3.16 16.51
CA ALA A 151 55.15 3.03 15.27
C ALA A 151 54.05 1.98 15.34
N LEU A 152 54.28 0.85 16.02
CA LEU A 152 53.34 -0.28 16.07
C LEU A 152 52.37 -0.24 17.27
N ASP A 153 52.65 0.55 18.32
CA ASP A 153 51.72 0.74 19.44
C ASP A 153 50.66 1.82 19.12
N THR A 154 49.64 1.41 18.34
CA THR A 154 48.52 2.27 17.95
C THR A 154 47.60 2.62 19.13
N ASP A 155 47.55 1.79 20.17
CA ASP A 155 46.82 2.04 21.42
C ASP A 155 47.45 3.23 22.18
N ALA A 156 48.78 3.23 22.34
CA ALA A 156 49.52 4.33 22.96
C ALA A 156 49.45 5.62 22.14
N LYS A 157 49.55 5.56 20.81
CA LYS A 157 49.37 6.73 19.93
C LYS A 157 48.00 7.40 20.13
N LEU A 158 46.92 6.61 20.17
CA LEU A 158 45.56 7.12 20.37
C LEU A 158 45.36 7.71 21.76
N ALA A 159 45.83 7.01 22.81
CA ALA A 159 45.78 7.53 24.18
C ALA A 159 46.57 8.83 24.34
N ALA A 160 47.76 8.94 23.74
CA ALA A 160 48.56 10.17 23.76
C ALA A 160 47.84 11.35 23.06
N SER A 161 47.23 11.12 21.89
CA SER A 161 46.43 12.13 21.19
C SER A 161 45.20 12.56 21.98
N MET A 162 44.47 11.62 22.57
CA MET A 162 43.30 11.91 23.41
C MET A 162 43.66 12.73 24.66
N ALA A 163 44.74 12.37 25.35
CA ALA A 163 45.23 13.10 26.52
C ALA A 163 45.72 14.51 26.16
N LYS A 164 46.38 14.66 25.00
CA LYS A 164 46.81 15.95 24.42
C LYS A 164 45.64 16.85 24.02
N ALA A 165 44.57 16.28 23.49
CA ALA A 165 43.35 17.00 23.12
C ALA A 165 42.52 17.40 24.34
N GLY A 166 42.49 16.58 25.39
CA GLY A 166 41.86 16.89 26.69
C GLY A 166 40.33 17.01 26.68
N ASN A 167 39.67 16.78 25.52
CA ASN A 167 38.23 16.97 25.33
C ASN A 167 37.55 15.82 24.54
N VAL A 168 38.20 14.66 24.46
CA VAL A 168 37.68 13.48 23.75
C VAL A 168 36.83 12.62 24.69
N LEU A 169 35.62 12.30 24.25
CA LEU A 169 34.67 11.41 24.91
C LEU A 169 34.58 10.09 24.13
N ILE A 170 34.45 8.98 24.86
CA ILE A 170 34.37 7.62 24.31
C ILE A 170 33.26 6.80 24.99
N PRO A 171 32.72 5.76 24.33
CA PRO A 171 31.55 5.07 24.81
C PRO A 171 31.88 3.88 25.72
N SER A 172 30.94 3.61 26.61
CA SER A 172 30.72 2.34 27.29
C SER A 172 29.33 1.79 26.89
N VAL A 173 29.09 0.50 27.09
CA VAL A 173 27.79 -0.13 26.78
C VAL A 173 27.37 -1.03 27.92
N PHE A 174 26.11 -0.93 28.36
CA PHE A 174 25.56 -1.68 29.47
C PHE A 174 24.51 -2.70 29.04
N ALA A 175 24.39 -3.77 29.81
CA ALA A 175 23.24 -4.69 29.75
C ALA A 175 22.25 -4.30 30.87
N ILE A 176 21.07 -3.84 30.46
CA ILE A 176 19.96 -3.45 31.33
C ILE A 176 19.45 -4.68 32.10
N GLY A 177 19.11 -4.50 33.38
CA GLY A 177 18.54 -5.53 34.25
C GLY A 177 18.70 -5.20 35.73
N GLU A 178 17.94 -5.86 36.60
CA GLU A 178 17.92 -5.56 38.03
C GLU A 178 19.07 -6.19 38.84
N PRO A 179 19.87 -5.40 39.58
CA PRO A 179 21.00 -5.89 40.35
C PRO A 179 20.55 -6.74 41.56
N GLN A 180 20.98 -8.00 41.61
CA GLN A 180 20.67 -8.94 42.70
C GLN A 180 21.68 -8.90 43.85
N GLY A 181 22.68 -8.01 43.81
CA GLY A 181 23.79 -8.01 44.76
C GLY A 181 24.84 -6.94 44.47
N LYS A 182 26.13 -7.32 44.51
CA LYS A 182 27.27 -6.47 44.12
C LYS A 182 27.67 -6.73 42.66
N PRO A 183 28.30 -5.78 41.96
CA PRO A 183 28.80 -6.01 40.61
C PRO A 183 29.96 -7.01 40.60
N ASP A 184 29.97 -7.93 39.64
CA ASP A 184 31.09 -8.83 39.37
C ASP A 184 32.38 -8.04 39.03
N ASN A 185 32.21 -6.91 38.33
CA ASN A 185 33.27 -5.99 37.95
C ASN A 185 32.82 -4.55 38.30
N PRO A 186 33.45 -3.85 39.27
CA PRO A 186 33.11 -2.47 39.58
C PRO A 186 33.49 -1.52 38.44
N LEU A 187 32.88 -0.33 38.38
CA LEU A 187 33.27 0.69 37.39
C LEU A 187 34.74 1.09 37.58
N PRO A 188 35.55 1.09 36.51
CA PRO A 188 36.92 1.58 36.56
C PRO A 188 37.00 3.06 36.96
N ALA A 189 38.11 3.46 37.58
CA ALA A 189 38.32 4.82 38.09
C ALA A 189 38.14 5.90 37.02
N TYR A 190 38.44 5.62 35.75
CA TYR A 190 38.22 6.56 34.65
C TYR A 190 36.74 6.72 34.24
N ALA A 191 35.91 5.68 34.37
CA ALA A 191 34.47 5.78 34.15
C ALA A 191 33.78 6.55 35.29
N LEU A 192 34.24 6.34 36.53
CA LEU A 192 33.79 7.09 37.70
C LEU A 192 34.08 8.61 37.60
N LYS A 193 35.01 9.07 36.75
CA LYS A 193 35.21 10.51 36.47
C LYS A 193 34.00 11.18 35.80
N SER A 194 33.07 10.41 35.24
CA SER A 194 31.89 10.89 34.51
C SER A 194 30.56 10.48 35.15
N ALA A 195 30.57 9.46 36.02
CA ALA A 195 29.38 9.00 36.72
C ALA A 195 28.90 9.99 37.80
N ILE A 196 27.62 9.86 38.14
CA ILE A 196 26.90 10.62 39.15
C ILE A 196 26.44 9.63 40.25
N ASP A 197 26.38 10.09 41.49
CA ASP A 197 25.91 9.27 42.61
C ASP A 197 24.37 9.29 42.67
N ASP A 198 23.74 8.18 42.28
CA ASP A 198 22.29 7.99 42.42
C ASP A 198 21.98 7.11 43.63
N ASN A 199 21.22 7.68 44.57
CA ASN A 199 20.78 7.04 45.80
C ASN A 199 19.27 6.70 45.78
N ASN A 200 18.57 7.02 44.68
CA ASN A 200 17.11 6.98 44.57
C ASN A 200 16.60 6.01 43.48
N ASN A 201 17.50 5.39 42.71
CA ASN A 201 17.19 4.55 41.54
C ASN A 201 16.35 5.33 40.49
N PHE A 202 16.82 6.51 40.10
CA PHE A 202 16.16 7.40 39.16
C PHE A 202 16.44 7.05 37.69
N SER A 203 17.45 6.23 37.40
CA SER A 203 17.76 5.77 36.04
C SER A 203 17.71 4.25 35.90
N LEU A 204 17.72 3.76 34.67
CA LEU A 204 17.55 2.33 34.39
C LEU A 204 18.72 1.50 34.95
N SER A 205 18.36 0.45 35.71
CA SER A 205 19.28 -0.54 36.29
C SER A 205 20.08 -1.28 35.22
N ALA A 206 21.39 -1.45 35.44
CA ALA A 206 22.29 -2.24 34.61
C ALA A 206 23.12 -3.26 35.42
N ILE A 207 23.09 -4.53 35.00
CA ILE A 207 23.80 -5.63 35.67
C ILE A 207 25.25 -5.81 35.22
N ARG A 208 25.59 -5.41 33.98
CA ARG A 208 26.93 -5.60 33.38
C ARG A 208 27.29 -4.40 32.50
N GLY A 209 28.50 -3.86 32.64
CA GLY A 209 29.05 -2.83 31.76
C GLY A 209 30.27 -3.30 30.99
N GLN A 210 30.34 -3.00 29.69
CA GLN A 210 31.54 -3.12 28.87
C GLN A 210 32.20 -1.74 28.73
N GLN A 211 33.49 -1.68 29.06
CA GLN A 211 34.27 -0.45 29.19
C GLN A 211 35.43 -0.45 28.18
N PRO A 212 35.89 0.72 27.72
CA PRO A 212 37.09 0.84 26.89
C PRO A 212 38.33 0.36 27.65
N ILE A 213 39.38 -0.09 26.95
CA ILE A 213 40.63 -0.52 27.60
C ILE A 213 41.22 0.59 28.47
N GLU A 214 41.87 0.20 29.56
CA GLU A 214 42.34 1.12 30.61
C GLU A 214 43.21 2.28 30.07
N LEU A 215 44.10 2.01 29.10
CA LEU A 215 44.98 3.03 28.51
C LEU A 215 44.19 4.15 27.81
N ILE A 216 43.14 3.79 27.08
CA ILE A 216 42.28 4.72 26.34
C ILE A 216 41.24 5.36 27.29
N GLY A 217 40.70 4.58 28.23
CA GLY A 217 39.81 5.06 29.29
C GLY A 217 40.45 6.13 30.17
N ASN A 218 41.69 5.91 30.63
CA ASN A 218 42.41 6.89 31.45
C ASN A 218 42.72 8.19 30.70
N ALA A 219 42.96 8.13 29.39
CA ALA A 219 43.24 9.27 28.51
C ALA A 219 41.99 10.07 28.06
N ALA A 220 40.79 9.52 28.22
CA ALA A 220 39.55 10.19 27.86
C ALA A 220 39.19 11.33 28.83
N ALA A 221 38.57 12.37 28.29
CA ALA A 221 38.00 13.50 29.06
C ALA A 221 36.68 13.13 29.76
N GLY A 222 36.09 11.99 29.39
CA GLY A 222 34.93 11.39 30.03
C GLY A 222 34.44 10.13 29.30
N ILE A 223 33.69 9.30 30.02
CA ILE A 223 33.03 8.09 29.52
C ILE A 223 31.53 8.27 29.64
N GLY A 224 30.79 8.13 28.53
CA GLY A 224 29.34 8.05 28.55
C GLY A 224 28.86 6.65 28.17
N HIS A 225 27.58 6.34 28.36
CA HIS A 225 26.98 5.12 27.79
C HIS A 225 26.40 5.39 26.40
N LEU A 226 26.48 4.38 25.53
CA LEU A 226 25.90 4.38 24.19
C LEU A 226 24.86 3.25 24.10
N ASN A 227 23.76 3.43 24.83
CA ASN A 227 22.66 2.47 24.96
C ASN A 227 21.39 3.06 24.36
N GLN A 228 20.83 2.41 23.34
CA GLN A 228 19.53 2.77 22.77
C GLN A 228 18.43 1.83 23.26
N ILE A 229 17.22 2.35 23.40
CA ILE A 229 16.02 1.58 23.74
C ILE A 229 15.11 1.57 22.50
N GLN A 230 14.71 0.39 22.06
CA GLN A 230 13.78 0.21 20.95
C GLN A 230 12.37 0.01 21.48
N ASP A 231 11.41 0.73 20.91
CA ASP A 231 9.99 0.44 21.06
C ASP A 231 9.64 -0.92 20.44
N VAL A 232 8.44 -1.44 20.72
CA VAL A 232 7.95 -2.72 20.19
C VAL A 232 7.79 -2.77 18.66
N ASP A 233 7.94 -1.63 17.97
CA ASP A 233 8.00 -1.52 16.50
C ASP A 233 9.44 -1.35 15.96
N GLY A 234 10.45 -1.50 16.81
CA GLY A 234 11.88 -1.42 16.46
C GLY A 234 12.44 -0.01 16.31
N ALA A 235 11.62 1.04 16.48
CA ALA A 235 12.06 2.42 16.41
C ALA A 235 12.62 2.93 17.75
N VAL A 236 13.58 3.84 17.70
CA VAL A 236 14.20 4.49 18.87
C VAL A 236 13.61 5.89 19.00
N ARG A 237 12.62 6.06 19.90
CA ARG A 237 11.97 7.35 20.18
C ARG A 237 12.45 8.01 21.47
N GLN A 238 13.05 7.25 22.36
CA GLN A 238 13.57 7.70 23.66
C GLN A 238 15.10 7.60 23.72
N GLU A 239 15.71 8.42 24.58
CA GLU A 239 17.11 8.33 25.02
C GLU A 239 17.11 8.16 26.55
N PRO A 240 17.72 7.11 27.12
CA PRO A 240 18.10 7.12 28.53
C PRO A 240 19.20 8.16 28.75
N LEU A 241 18.95 9.19 29.56
CA LEU A 241 19.98 10.19 29.85
C LEU A 241 21.07 9.68 30.81
N LEU A 242 20.73 8.64 31.58
CA LEU A 242 21.51 8.06 32.67
C LEU A 242 21.31 6.53 32.67
N MET A 243 22.29 5.79 33.19
CA MET A 243 22.27 4.34 33.32
C MET A 243 22.88 3.91 34.66
N ASN A 244 22.08 3.33 35.55
CA ASN A 244 22.46 3.04 36.93
C ASN A 244 23.25 1.72 36.99
N TYR A 245 24.55 1.82 37.23
CA TYR A 245 25.40 0.67 37.51
C TYR A 245 25.70 0.57 39.01
N TYR A 246 24.81 -0.08 39.75
CA TYR A 246 24.93 -0.36 41.19
C TYR A 246 25.13 0.93 42.03
N GLY A 247 24.25 1.92 41.84
CA GLY A 247 24.27 3.22 42.55
C GLY A 247 25.20 4.26 41.92
N LYS A 248 25.66 4.03 40.68
CA LYS A 248 26.45 4.97 39.87
C LYS A 248 25.78 5.19 38.52
N ASP A 249 25.13 6.34 38.37
CA ASP A 249 24.52 6.78 37.12
C ASP A 249 25.61 7.23 36.15
N VAL A 250 25.91 6.40 35.15
CA VAL A 250 26.74 6.84 34.01
C VAL A 250 25.87 7.70 33.10
N PRO A 251 26.33 8.86 32.59
CA PRO A 251 25.56 9.70 31.68
C PRO A 251 25.59 9.19 30.24
N SER A 252 24.55 9.50 29.46
CA SER A 252 24.54 9.20 28.02
C SER A 252 25.65 9.97 27.29
N MET A 253 26.15 9.44 26.17
CA MET A 253 27.12 10.13 25.33
C MET A 253 26.65 11.53 24.90
N ALA A 254 25.34 11.72 24.66
CA ALA A 254 24.77 13.01 24.29
C ALA A 254 24.67 13.98 25.49
N LEU A 255 24.26 13.47 26.67
CA LEU A 255 24.23 14.27 27.90
C LEU A 255 25.64 14.76 28.28
N LEU A 256 26.63 13.86 28.25
CA LEU A 256 28.02 14.16 28.57
C LEU A 256 28.65 15.11 27.56
N ALA A 257 28.35 14.96 26.26
CA ALA A 257 28.78 15.89 25.21
C ALA A 257 28.21 17.29 25.43
N ALA A 258 26.91 17.41 25.70
CA ALA A 258 26.28 18.70 25.99
C ALA A 258 26.91 19.36 27.23
N ALA A 259 27.06 18.62 28.34
CA ALA A 259 27.67 19.09 29.59
C ALA A 259 29.12 19.57 29.39
N LYS A 260 29.99 18.77 28.75
CA LYS A 260 31.37 19.15 28.48
C LYS A 260 31.48 20.33 27.50
N SER A 261 30.56 20.45 26.54
CA SER A 261 30.50 21.63 25.65
C SER A 261 30.17 22.95 26.36
N LEU A 262 29.63 22.85 27.59
CA LEU A 262 29.29 23.96 28.48
C LEU A 262 30.29 24.12 29.65
N ASN A 263 31.43 23.40 29.62
CA ASN A 263 32.44 23.32 30.68
C ASN A 263 31.93 22.74 32.03
N LEU A 264 30.84 21.96 32.02
CA LEU A 264 30.27 21.37 33.23
C LEU A 264 30.93 20.03 33.60
N ASN A 265 30.86 19.67 34.88
CA ASN A 265 31.34 18.42 35.47
C ASN A 265 30.17 17.64 36.11
N PRO A 266 30.36 16.37 36.54
CA PRO A 266 29.27 15.58 37.13
C PRO A 266 28.61 16.25 38.36
N ALA A 267 29.38 17.01 39.15
CA ALA A 267 28.85 17.78 40.29
C ALA A 267 27.94 18.97 39.91
N ASP A 268 27.95 19.40 38.64
CA ASP A 268 27.05 20.42 38.10
C ASP A 268 25.74 19.81 37.55
N VAL A 269 25.62 18.48 37.58
CA VAL A 269 24.42 17.73 37.22
C VAL A 269 23.54 17.51 38.46
N LYS A 270 22.24 17.76 38.34
CA LYS A 270 21.27 17.56 39.42
C LYS A 270 20.13 16.66 38.98
N LEU A 271 19.88 15.62 39.77
CA LEU A 271 18.83 14.64 39.56
C LEU A 271 17.56 15.11 40.26
N ASN A 272 16.61 15.66 39.51
CA ASN A 272 15.27 15.99 40.03
C ASN A 272 14.36 14.78 39.77
N VAL A 273 14.40 13.81 40.69
CA VAL A 273 13.69 12.51 40.57
C VAL A 273 12.23 12.72 40.17
N GLY A 274 11.78 12.01 39.14
CA GLY A 274 10.42 12.12 38.59
C GLY A 274 10.11 13.37 37.78
N GLU A 275 11.08 14.26 37.51
CA GLU A 275 10.82 15.50 36.75
C GLU A 275 11.88 15.87 35.70
N SER A 276 13.18 15.78 36.02
CA SER A 276 14.25 16.21 35.10
C SER A 276 15.68 15.86 35.52
N VAL A 277 16.54 15.70 34.52
CA VAL A 277 18.00 15.83 34.67
C VAL A 277 18.39 17.29 34.36
N GLN A 278 19.00 17.99 35.31
CA GLN A 278 19.42 19.38 35.12
C GLN A 278 20.94 19.46 34.97
N ILE A 279 21.43 20.13 33.91
CA ILE A 279 22.86 20.41 33.70
C ILE A 279 23.10 21.92 33.76
N GLY A 280 23.64 22.39 34.89
CA GLY A 280 23.80 23.81 35.18
C GLY A 280 22.46 24.58 35.15
N LYS A 281 22.16 25.23 34.02
CA LYS A 281 20.90 25.97 33.78
C LYS A 281 19.86 25.22 32.94
N LEU A 282 20.27 24.26 32.10
CA LEU A 282 19.35 23.52 31.23
C LEU A 282 18.60 22.47 32.04
N ARG A 283 17.27 22.38 31.90
CA ARG A 283 16.42 21.49 32.70
C ARG A 283 15.72 20.47 31.81
N ILE A 284 16.44 19.40 31.51
CA ILE A 284 16.04 18.35 30.58
C ILE A 284 14.92 17.53 31.23
N ARG A 285 13.69 17.69 30.73
CA ARG A 285 12.53 16.94 31.25
C ARG A 285 12.65 15.46 30.91
N THR A 286 12.30 14.62 31.86
CA THR A 286 12.30 13.16 31.72
C THR A 286 11.03 12.55 32.30
N ASP A 287 10.86 11.24 32.14
CA ASP A 287 9.99 10.45 33.01
C ASP A 287 10.67 10.08 34.36
N GLU A 288 10.04 9.15 35.07
CA GLU A 288 10.47 8.61 36.38
C GLU A 288 11.75 7.76 36.31
N THR A 289 12.19 7.38 35.11
CA THR A 289 13.37 6.52 34.83
C THR A 289 14.47 7.25 34.04
N ALA A 290 14.49 8.59 34.11
CA ALA A 290 15.41 9.47 33.40
C ALA A 290 15.41 9.33 31.86
N LEU A 291 14.32 8.82 31.27
CA LEU A 291 14.16 8.76 29.81
C LEU A 291 13.70 10.11 29.27
N MET A 292 14.35 10.59 28.22
CA MET A 292 13.97 11.79 27.45
C MET A 292 13.36 11.39 26.10
N LEU A 293 12.36 12.13 25.63
CA LEU A 293 11.87 12.08 24.24
C LEU A 293 12.54 13.22 23.43
N PRO A 294 13.66 12.98 22.72
CA PRO A 294 14.33 13.99 21.90
C PRO A 294 13.48 14.49 20.72
N GLN A 295 13.71 15.74 20.30
CA GLN A 295 13.25 16.26 19.02
C GLN A 295 14.11 15.70 17.88
N PHE A 296 13.47 14.91 17.02
CA PHE A 296 14.05 14.59 15.71
C PHE A 296 13.76 15.72 14.72
N TYR A 297 14.77 16.09 13.93
CA TYR A 297 14.75 17.23 13.00
C TYR A 297 14.66 16.72 11.56
N LYS A 298 13.76 17.28 10.74
CA LYS A 298 13.72 16.95 9.31
C LYS A 298 14.72 17.79 8.52
N GLY A 299 15.33 17.19 7.50
CA GLY A 299 16.14 17.91 6.52
C GLY A 299 15.31 18.95 5.74
N GLN A 300 15.95 20.06 5.36
CA GLN A 300 15.29 21.19 4.70
C GLN A 300 15.91 21.42 3.31
N GLY A 301 15.07 21.61 2.29
CA GLY A 301 15.53 21.85 0.92
C GLY A 301 16.42 20.73 0.33
N GLY A 302 16.22 19.48 0.76
CA GLY A 302 17.04 18.33 0.35
C GLY A 302 18.39 18.20 1.06
N LYS A 303 18.69 19.04 2.06
CA LYS A 303 19.89 18.93 2.90
C LYS A 303 19.60 18.19 4.21
N PRO A 304 20.55 17.39 4.75
CA PRO A 304 20.41 16.81 6.08
C PRO A 304 20.31 17.89 7.17
N PRO A 305 19.74 17.57 8.35
CA PRO A 305 19.59 18.54 9.45
C PRO A 305 20.94 18.94 10.08
N PHE A 306 21.96 18.09 9.99
CA PHE A 306 23.31 18.37 10.48
C PHE A 306 24.32 18.43 9.35
N ALA A 307 25.43 19.14 9.57
CA ALA A 307 26.60 19.00 8.70
C ALA A 307 27.22 17.62 8.91
N VAL A 308 27.10 16.75 7.91
CA VAL A 308 27.73 15.42 7.86
C VAL A 308 28.84 15.47 6.82
N ASP A 309 30.06 15.14 7.23
CA ASP A 309 31.27 15.21 6.41
C ASP A 309 32.05 13.89 6.43
N SER A 310 32.64 13.47 5.31
CA SER A 310 33.40 12.22 5.20
C SER A 310 34.68 12.25 6.05
N PHE A 311 34.93 11.21 6.87
CA PHE A 311 36.12 11.09 7.72
C PHE A 311 37.41 11.27 6.92
N TYR A 312 37.51 10.63 5.75
CA TYR A 312 38.66 10.76 4.86
C TYR A 312 38.85 12.18 4.31
N ASP A 313 37.77 12.89 3.99
CA ASP A 313 37.87 14.26 3.46
C ASP A 313 38.34 15.25 4.53
N VAL A 314 38.02 15.02 5.81
CA VAL A 314 38.58 15.80 6.92
C VAL A 314 40.03 15.41 7.17
N LEU A 315 40.33 14.11 7.29
CA LEU A 315 41.67 13.58 7.56
C LEU A 315 42.72 14.04 6.53
N THR A 316 42.33 14.12 5.25
CA THR A 316 43.19 14.60 4.15
C THR A 316 43.22 16.12 4.00
N GLY A 317 42.44 16.87 4.79
CA GLY A 317 42.37 18.33 4.73
C GLY A 317 41.58 18.90 3.56
N LYS A 318 40.93 18.06 2.74
CA LYS A 318 39.98 18.48 1.68
C LYS A 318 38.78 19.24 2.27
N ILE A 319 38.38 18.88 3.48
CA ILE A 319 37.52 19.68 4.36
C ILE A 319 38.41 20.21 5.50
N PRO A 320 38.63 21.53 5.61
CA PRO A 320 39.56 22.07 6.59
C PRO A 320 39.00 21.91 8.01
N ALA A 321 39.82 21.38 8.93
CA ALA A 321 39.40 21.09 10.30
C ALA A 321 38.89 22.34 11.08
N SER A 322 39.26 23.55 10.64
CA SER A 322 38.71 24.82 11.16
C SER A 322 37.20 24.96 11.01
N LYS A 323 36.54 24.18 10.13
CA LYS A 323 35.07 24.04 10.04
C LYS A 323 34.44 23.62 11.38
N TYR A 324 35.20 22.95 12.24
CA TYR A 324 34.78 22.37 13.51
C TYR A 324 35.20 23.17 14.75
N ALA A 325 35.86 24.32 14.59
CA ALA A 325 36.20 25.21 15.70
C ALA A 325 34.96 25.54 16.54
N ASP A 326 35.11 25.46 17.88
CA ASP A 326 34.07 25.66 18.88
C ASP A 326 32.81 24.77 18.80
N LYS A 327 32.83 23.71 17.96
CA LYS A 327 31.72 22.74 17.82
C LYS A 327 31.92 21.44 18.59
N ILE A 328 30.81 20.78 18.91
CA ILE A 328 30.76 19.36 19.26
C ILE A 328 30.88 18.58 17.96
N VAL A 329 31.87 17.69 17.88
CA VAL A 329 32.18 16.88 16.69
C VAL A 329 31.90 15.42 17.02
N ILE A 330 30.92 14.82 16.35
CA ILE A 330 30.51 13.43 16.56
C ILE A 330 31.08 12.56 15.45
N ILE A 331 32.02 11.68 15.78
CA ILE A 331 32.71 10.77 14.86
C ILE A 331 32.07 9.38 14.99
N GLY A 332 31.52 8.82 13.90
CA GLY A 332 30.91 7.49 13.98
C GLY A 332 30.48 6.88 12.65
N GLY A 333 30.09 5.60 12.71
CA GLY A 333 29.69 4.78 11.56
C GLY A 333 28.39 5.22 10.91
N THR A 334 28.45 5.56 9.62
CA THR A 334 27.28 5.76 8.75
C THR A 334 27.22 4.72 7.63
N ALA A 335 28.36 4.15 7.24
CA ALA A 335 28.49 3.08 6.26
C ALA A 335 27.71 1.81 6.64
N ALA A 336 27.24 1.08 5.63
CA ALA A 336 26.51 -0.17 5.82
C ALA A 336 27.40 -1.22 6.51
N GLY A 337 26.91 -1.78 7.63
CA GLY A 337 27.62 -2.80 8.40
C GLY A 337 28.70 -2.29 9.36
N VAL A 338 28.93 -0.98 9.47
CA VAL A 338 29.80 -0.39 10.52
C VAL A 338 29.06 -0.24 11.85
N GLY A 339 27.75 -0.01 11.82
CA GLY A 339 26.89 0.12 13.00
C GLY A 339 25.43 -0.20 12.69
N THR A 340 24.61 -0.25 13.73
CA THR A 340 23.15 -0.42 13.61
C THR A 340 22.51 0.88 13.16
N LEU A 341 21.79 0.86 12.03
CA LEU A 341 20.92 1.96 11.63
C LEU A 341 19.59 1.88 12.39
N PHE A 342 19.08 3.02 12.85
CA PHE A 342 17.86 3.11 13.64
C PHE A 342 16.68 3.63 12.83
N THR A 343 15.48 3.14 13.15
CA THR A 343 14.23 3.80 12.76
C THR A 343 13.91 4.85 13.81
N THR A 344 13.59 6.07 13.38
CA THR A 344 13.31 7.21 14.27
C THR A 344 12.13 8.04 13.71
N PRO A 345 11.54 8.96 14.50
CA PRO A 345 10.51 9.88 14.00
C PRO A 345 10.94 10.72 12.78
N ALA A 346 12.23 11.01 12.59
CA ALA A 346 12.72 11.70 11.38
C ALA A 346 12.75 10.79 10.13
N GLY A 347 12.82 9.47 10.31
CA GLY A 347 12.85 8.49 9.24
C GLY A 347 13.60 7.19 9.62
N PRO A 348 13.53 6.17 8.76
CA PRO A 348 14.37 4.98 8.84
C PRO A 348 15.82 5.27 8.42
N GLY A 349 16.76 4.45 8.87
CA GLY A 349 18.15 4.46 8.38
C GLY A 349 19.10 5.44 9.08
N LEU A 350 18.71 6.00 10.23
CA LEU A 350 19.51 6.99 10.95
C LEU A 350 20.73 6.35 11.62
N SER A 351 21.94 6.87 11.40
CA SER A 351 23.14 6.32 12.02
C SER A 351 23.24 6.61 13.53
N PRO A 352 24.05 5.88 14.31
CA PRO A 352 24.32 6.20 15.71
C PRO A 352 24.94 7.60 15.90
N ALA A 353 25.74 8.06 14.92
CA ALA A 353 26.36 9.39 14.97
C ALA A 353 25.34 10.51 14.76
N GLU A 354 24.42 10.36 13.80
CA GLU A 354 23.32 11.29 13.57
C GLU A 354 22.31 11.25 14.72
N TYR A 355 21.98 10.07 15.24
CA TYR A 355 21.13 9.91 16.43
C TYR A 355 21.68 10.73 17.61
N LEU A 356 22.97 10.58 17.94
CA LEU A 356 23.60 11.40 18.97
C LEU A 356 23.60 12.90 18.62
N ALA A 357 23.67 13.29 17.34
CA ALA A 357 23.53 14.68 16.93
C ALA A 357 22.12 15.22 17.22
N HIS A 358 21.07 14.45 16.90
CA HIS A 358 19.68 14.76 17.25
C HIS A 358 19.48 14.94 18.75
N VAL A 359 19.95 13.98 19.56
CA VAL A 359 19.82 14.02 21.03
C VAL A 359 20.63 15.18 21.63
N THR A 360 21.90 15.36 21.25
CA THR A 360 22.76 16.44 21.77
C THR A 360 22.19 17.81 21.41
N SER A 361 21.70 17.98 20.18
CA SER A 361 21.01 19.19 19.72
C SER A 361 19.71 19.44 20.50
N SER A 362 18.94 18.39 20.80
CA SER A 362 17.74 18.46 21.63
C SER A 362 18.02 18.92 23.06
N ILE A 363 19.09 18.41 23.67
CA ILE A 363 19.53 18.83 25.02
C ILE A 363 20.00 20.29 25.02
N LEU A 364 20.83 20.69 24.05
CA LEU A 364 21.37 22.05 23.96
C LEU A 364 20.32 23.14 23.70
N ASN A 365 19.27 22.82 22.95
CA ASN A 365 18.21 23.75 22.57
C ASN A 365 16.92 23.60 23.42
N GLU A 366 16.92 22.73 24.44
CA GLU A 366 15.75 22.31 25.23
C GLU A 366 14.56 21.83 24.36
N HIS A 367 14.86 21.26 23.19
CA HIS A 367 13.90 20.67 22.27
C HIS A 367 13.67 19.18 22.62
N PHE A 368 12.94 18.93 23.70
CA PHE A 368 12.43 17.61 24.07
C PHE A 368 10.90 17.64 24.18
N ILE A 369 10.30 16.46 24.24
CA ILE A 369 8.85 16.25 24.45
C ILE A 369 8.62 15.71 25.86
N VAL A 370 7.54 16.16 26.50
CA VAL A 370 7.15 15.80 27.86
C VAL A 370 5.85 15.01 27.82
N GLN A 371 5.85 13.80 28.37
CA GLN A 371 4.62 13.10 28.73
C GLN A 371 4.29 13.43 30.19
N PRO A 372 3.35 14.36 30.48
CA PRO A 372 3.07 14.76 31.86
C PRO A 372 2.41 13.63 32.66
N GLY A 373 2.77 13.45 33.93
CA GLY A 373 2.17 12.43 34.81
C GLY A 373 0.65 12.57 34.98
N TRP A 374 0.13 13.81 34.96
CA TRP A 374 -1.33 14.05 34.93
C TRP A 374 -1.99 13.66 33.60
N GLY A 375 -1.21 13.46 32.53
CA GLY A 375 -1.69 13.13 31.19
C GLY A 375 -2.40 11.78 31.11
N ALA A 376 -2.00 10.80 31.92
CA ALA A 376 -2.71 9.53 32.05
C ALA A 376 -4.15 9.73 32.58
N TRP A 377 -4.33 10.59 33.58
CA TRP A 377 -5.63 10.96 34.12
C TRP A 377 -6.47 11.79 33.14
N ALA A 378 -5.84 12.67 32.35
CA ALA A 378 -6.52 13.41 31.28
C ALA A 378 -7.01 12.48 30.15
N ALA A 379 -6.18 11.53 29.71
CA ALA A 379 -6.54 10.52 28.71
C ALA A 379 -7.67 9.60 29.21
N LEU A 380 -7.62 9.17 30.49
CA LEU A 380 -8.71 8.41 31.12
C LEU A 380 -10.01 9.23 31.22
N GLY A 381 -9.92 10.53 31.54
CA GLY A 381 -11.06 11.44 31.52
C GLY A 381 -11.70 11.55 30.13
N ALA A 382 -10.89 11.73 29.09
CA ALA A 382 -11.34 11.74 27.70
C ALA A 382 -11.98 10.40 27.29
N PHE A 383 -11.39 9.27 27.68
CA PHE A 383 -11.94 7.94 27.47
C PHE A 383 -13.32 7.77 28.12
N ILE A 384 -13.49 8.19 29.38
CA ILE A 384 -14.77 8.11 30.11
C ILE A 384 -15.84 8.98 29.44
N LEU A 385 -15.48 10.19 28.97
CA LEU A 385 -16.39 11.07 28.24
C LEU A 385 -16.82 10.48 26.89
N VAL A 386 -15.90 9.86 26.14
CA VAL A 386 -16.21 9.11 24.90
C VAL A 386 -17.13 7.93 25.18
N ALA A 387 -16.83 7.12 26.21
CA ALA A 387 -17.67 5.99 26.60
C ALA A 387 -19.09 6.46 26.99
N ALA A 388 -19.21 7.52 27.78
CA ALA A 388 -20.51 8.12 28.15
C ALA A 388 -21.28 8.63 26.93
N TYR A 389 -20.60 9.27 25.97
CA TYR A 389 -21.21 9.69 24.70
C TYR A 389 -21.75 8.49 23.91
N LEU A 390 -20.95 7.43 23.73
CA LEU A 390 -21.35 6.22 23.00
C LEU A 390 -22.52 5.48 23.67
N ILE A 391 -22.52 5.39 25.01
CA ILE A 391 -23.53 4.66 25.78
C ILE A 391 -24.85 5.44 25.90
N ALA A 392 -24.80 6.75 26.17
CA ALA A 392 -25.98 7.52 26.56
C ALA A 392 -26.46 8.54 25.52
N ALA A 393 -25.57 9.11 24.70
CA ALA A 393 -25.89 10.20 23.78
C ALA A 393 -26.11 9.69 22.35
N LEU A 394 -25.16 8.93 21.78
CA LEU A 394 -25.18 8.46 20.40
C LEU A 394 -26.48 7.72 20.03
N PRO A 395 -27.06 6.81 20.86
CA PRO A 395 -28.30 6.11 20.50
C PRO A 395 -29.52 7.03 20.40
N ARG A 396 -29.48 8.21 21.03
CA ARG A 396 -30.59 9.18 21.06
C ARG A 396 -30.56 10.16 19.87
N LEU A 397 -29.51 10.11 19.04
CA LEU A 397 -29.35 10.99 17.88
C LEU A 397 -29.91 10.34 16.60
N SER A 398 -30.30 11.18 15.63
CA SER A 398 -30.51 10.76 14.25
C SER A 398 -29.15 10.54 13.56
N ALA A 399 -29.09 9.69 12.54
CA ALA A 399 -27.83 9.26 11.92
C ALA A 399 -26.91 10.43 11.51
N GLY A 400 -27.45 11.46 10.84
CA GLY A 400 -26.67 12.66 10.47
C GLY A 400 -26.15 13.45 11.68
N LYS A 401 -26.97 13.63 12.73
CA LYS A 401 -26.53 14.31 13.97
C LYS A 401 -25.48 13.49 14.73
N ALA A 402 -25.64 12.16 14.75
CA ALA A 402 -24.68 11.23 15.33
C ALA A 402 -23.33 11.27 14.62
N PHE A 403 -23.34 11.26 13.28
CA PHE A 403 -22.13 11.35 12.45
C PHE A 403 -21.39 12.67 12.67
N VAL A 404 -22.08 13.82 12.57
CA VAL A 404 -21.46 15.14 12.76
C VAL A 404 -20.89 15.29 14.18
N ALA A 405 -21.63 14.87 15.22
CA ALA A 405 -21.13 14.94 16.60
C ALA A 405 -19.92 14.03 16.84
N THR A 406 -19.92 12.81 16.28
CA THR A 406 -18.76 11.89 16.34
C THR A 406 -17.55 12.48 15.60
N LEU A 407 -17.73 13.03 14.40
CA LEU A 407 -16.66 13.62 13.61
C LEU A 407 -16.03 14.84 14.32
N VAL A 408 -16.85 15.72 14.89
CA VAL A 408 -16.37 16.88 15.67
C VAL A 408 -15.59 16.44 16.90
N LEU A 409 -16.10 15.47 17.68
CA LEU A 409 -15.38 14.93 18.85
C LEU A 409 -14.05 14.26 18.47
N PHE A 410 -14.00 13.53 17.35
CA PHE A 410 -12.80 12.90 16.83
C PHE A 410 -11.73 13.93 16.42
N LEU A 411 -12.14 14.97 15.69
CA LEU A 411 -11.27 16.08 15.30
C LEU A 411 -10.79 16.91 16.49
N ILE A 412 -11.62 17.07 17.53
CA ILE A 412 -11.19 17.72 18.79
C ILE A 412 -10.12 16.90 19.50
N LEU A 413 -10.27 15.58 19.62
CA LEU A 413 -9.30 14.72 20.30
C LEU A 413 -7.93 14.74 19.61
N LEU A 414 -7.88 14.39 18.31
CA LEU A 414 -6.63 14.37 17.56
C LEU A 414 -6.06 15.77 17.32
N GLY A 415 -6.90 16.79 17.14
CA GLY A 415 -6.46 18.18 17.02
C GLY A 415 -5.86 18.73 18.31
N THR A 416 -6.38 18.33 19.48
CA THR A 416 -5.81 18.68 20.79
C THR A 416 -4.45 18.02 20.98
N GLU A 417 -4.32 16.73 20.69
CA GLU A 417 -3.05 16.01 20.76
C GLU A 417 -2.02 16.58 19.79
N PHE A 418 -2.39 16.81 18.52
CA PHE A 418 -1.52 17.41 17.52
C PHE A 418 -1.03 18.81 17.95
N GLY A 419 -1.93 19.66 18.45
CA GLY A 419 -1.57 21.02 18.89
C GLY A 419 -0.66 21.03 20.11
N LEU A 420 -0.94 20.16 21.10
CA LEU A 420 -0.11 20.03 22.29
C LEU A 420 1.26 19.43 21.98
N LEU A 421 1.35 18.44 21.09
CA LEU A 421 2.62 17.80 20.75
C LEU A 421 3.48 18.69 19.83
N SER A 422 2.92 19.23 18.75
CA SER A 422 3.67 20.01 17.77
C SER A 422 4.02 21.43 18.26
N GLY A 423 3.10 22.09 18.99
CA GLY A 423 3.30 23.44 19.52
C GLY A 423 3.85 23.46 20.95
N GLY A 424 3.22 22.69 21.85
CA GLY A 424 3.57 22.68 23.28
C GLY A 424 4.64 21.66 23.69
N ALA A 425 5.04 20.75 22.79
CA ALA A 425 5.86 19.57 23.11
C ALA A 425 5.32 18.72 24.29
N LEU A 426 4.00 18.63 24.41
CA LEU A 426 3.29 17.84 25.42
C LEU A 426 2.59 16.65 24.75
N TRP A 427 2.95 15.43 25.15
CA TRP A 427 2.30 14.21 24.65
C TRP A 427 1.16 13.78 25.58
N LEU A 428 -0.08 14.00 25.14
CA LEU A 428 -1.28 13.43 25.75
C LEU A 428 -1.84 12.35 24.82
N LYS A 429 -1.93 11.12 25.32
CA LYS A 429 -2.29 9.95 24.51
C LYS A 429 -3.80 9.87 24.27
N LEU A 430 -4.30 10.56 23.23
CA LEU A 430 -5.72 10.70 22.91
C LEU A 430 -6.15 9.83 21.72
N VAL A 431 -5.21 9.18 21.02
CA VAL A 431 -5.53 8.25 19.92
C VAL A 431 -6.36 7.06 20.41
N PHE A 432 -6.13 6.56 21.63
CA PHE A 432 -6.97 5.49 22.21
C PHE A 432 -8.44 5.92 22.44
N PRO A 433 -8.74 7.03 23.16
CA PRO A 433 -10.09 7.61 23.19
C PRO A 433 -10.70 7.88 21.80
N ALA A 434 -9.90 8.40 20.85
CA ALA A 434 -10.37 8.69 19.49
C ALA A 434 -10.72 7.42 18.70
N THR A 435 -9.98 6.33 18.91
CA THR A 435 -10.23 5.04 18.25
C THR A 435 -11.44 4.32 18.85
N LEU A 436 -11.65 4.40 20.17
CA LEU A 436 -12.91 3.96 20.80
C LEU A 436 -14.12 4.70 20.19
N LEU A 437 -14.01 6.02 20.00
CA LEU A 437 -15.09 6.84 19.45
C LEU A 437 -15.50 6.38 18.04
N VAL A 438 -14.53 6.06 17.17
CA VAL A 438 -14.78 5.59 15.80
C VAL A 438 -15.34 4.15 15.78
N LEU A 439 -14.70 3.22 16.50
CA LEU A 439 -15.16 1.83 16.56
C LEU A 439 -16.54 1.71 17.21
N GLY A 440 -16.78 2.49 18.26
CA GLY A 440 -18.07 2.59 18.95
C GLY A 440 -19.18 3.14 18.06
N HIS A 441 -18.88 4.18 17.28
CA HIS A 441 -19.84 4.73 16.30
C HIS A 441 -20.19 3.69 15.23
N LEU A 442 -19.18 3.03 14.64
CA LEU A 442 -19.40 2.03 13.59
C LEU A 442 -20.21 0.84 14.10
N ALA A 443 -19.82 0.23 15.22
CA ALA A 443 -20.53 -0.94 15.76
C ALA A 443 -21.98 -0.63 16.17
N LEU A 444 -22.25 0.54 16.75
CA LEU A 444 -23.61 0.95 17.12
C LEU A 444 -24.47 1.32 15.89
N THR A 445 -23.90 1.93 14.84
CA THR A 445 -24.66 2.21 13.61
C THR A 445 -24.94 0.96 12.80
N THR A 446 -23.98 0.03 12.68
CA THR A 446 -24.21 -1.30 12.07
C THR A 446 -25.26 -2.09 12.82
N LYS A 447 -25.23 -2.14 14.17
CA LYS A 447 -26.29 -2.77 14.98
C LYS A 447 -27.67 -2.18 14.66
N ARG A 448 -27.77 -0.85 14.61
CA ARG A 448 -29.03 -0.13 14.33
C ARG A 448 -29.54 -0.41 12.91
N PHE A 449 -28.66 -0.48 11.92
CA PHE A 449 -29.00 -0.80 10.53
C PHE A 449 -29.58 -2.22 10.42
N LEU A 450 -28.86 -3.23 10.90
CA LEU A 450 -29.28 -4.64 10.84
C LEU A 450 -30.60 -4.89 11.59
N LEU A 451 -30.82 -4.23 12.73
CA LEU A 451 -32.10 -4.30 13.45
C LEU A 451 -33.25 -3.62 12.69
N THR A 452 -32.97 -2.61 11.87
CA THR A 452 -33.98 -1.92 11.06
C THR A 452 -34.38 -2.78 9.86
N GLU A 453 -33.44 -3.43 9.17
CA GLU A 453 -33.73 -4.37 8.09
C GLU A 453 -34.49 -5.60 8.59
N ALA A 454 -34.08 -6.19 9.71
CA ALA A 454 -34.80 -7.29 10.35
C ALA A 454 -36.24 -6.91 10.75
N GLY A 455 -36.46 -5.65 11.15
CA GLY A 455 -37.81 -5.11 11.39
C GLY A 455 -38.62 -4.94 10.11
N LYS A 456 -37.99 -4.48 9.02
CA LYS A 456 -38.63 -4.32 7.71
C LYS A 456 -39.09 -5.65 7.13
N LEU A 457 -38.23 -6.68 7.14
CA LEU A 457 -38.57 -8.02 6.63
C LEU A 457 -39.84 -8.59 7.28
N LYS A 458 -40.01 -8.41 8.60
CA LYS A 458 -41.23 -8.83 9.32
C LYS A 458 -42.47 -8.01 8.94
N SER A 459 -42.30 -6.72 8.67
CA SER A 459 -43.40 -5.86 8.18
C SER A 459 -43.81 -6.23 6.75
N ASP A 460 -42.87 -6.64 5.91
CA ASP A 460 -43.14 -7.10 4.55
C ASP A 460 -43.86 -8.47 4.56
N GLU A 461 -43.53 -9.35 5.51
CA GLU A 461 -44.23 -10.62 5.78
C GLU A 461 -45.68 -10.42 6.26
N GLU A 462 -45.91 -9.55 7.26
CA GLU A 462 -47.27 -9.21 7.73
C GLU A 462 -48.13 -8.53 6.64
N SER A 463 -47.50 -7.74 5.76
CA SER A 463 -48.13 -7.14 4.57
C SER A 463 -48.53 -8.20 3.53
N ALA A 464 -47.70 -9.23 3.33
CA ALA A 464 -47.97 -10.34 2.43
C ALA A 464 -49.18 -11.17 2.90
N GLU A 465 -49.24 -11.55 4.20
CA GLU A 465 -50.41 -12.24 4.76
C GLU A 465 -51.69 -11.43 4.63
N THR A 466 -51.62 -10.12 4.90
CA THR A 466 -52.76 -9.20 4.77
C THR A 466 -53.32 -9.16 3.34
N ASN A 467 -52.45 -9.06 2.32
CA ASN A 467 -52.90 -9.09 0.93
C ASN A 467 -53.45 -10.47 0.52
N ARG A 468 -52.90 -11.57 1.04
CA ARG A 468 -53.41 -12.93 0.80
C ARG A 468 -54.82 -13.12 1.36
N MET A 469 -55.07 -12.65 2.59
CA MET A 469 -56.40 -12.70 3.21
C MET A 469 -57.42 -11.83 2.45
N MET A 470 -57.00 -10.64 1.98
CA MET A 470 -57.84 -9.78 1.16
C MET A 470 -58.20 -10.40 -0.20
N GLY A 471 -57.25 -11.10 -0.85
CA GLY A 471 -57.51 -11.83 -2.09
C GLY A 471 -58.55 -12.95 -1.92
N LEU A 472 -58.45 -13.73 -0.83
CA LEU A 472 -59.42 -14.77 -0.50
C LEU A 472 -60.83 -14.21 -0.26
N ALA A 473 -60.94 -13.08 0.46
CA ALA A 473 -62.24 -12.42 0.69
C ALA A 473 -62.90 -11.94 -0.61
N LEU A 474 -62.11 -11.33 -1.53
CA LEU A 474 -62.60 -10.87 -2.84
C LEU A 474 -63.00 -12.04 -3.75
N GLN A 475 -62.25 -13.16 -3.70
CA GLN A 475 -62.62 -14.39 -4.42
C GLN A 475 -63.94 -14.96 -3.91
N GLY A 476 -64.15 -15.02 -2.59
CA GLY A 476 -65.41 -15.45 -1.99
C GLY A 476 -66.60 -14.55 -2.33
N GLN A 477 -66.37 -13.26 -2.56
CA GLN A 477 -67.36 -12.31 -3.08
C GLN A 477 -67.54 -12.39 -4.62
N GLY A 478 -66.82 -13.29 -5.30
CA GLY A 478 -66.88 -13.46 -6.75
C GLY A 478 -66.18 -12.37 -7.56
N GLN A 479 -65.44 -11.46 -6.91
CA GLN A 479 -64.70 -10.34 -7.52
C GLN A 479 -63.30 -10.79 -7.98
N LEU A 480 -63.30 -11.77 -8.89
CA LEU A 480 -62.13 -12.58 -9.23
C LEU A 480 -60.92 -11.77 -9.75
N ASP A 481 -61.16 -10.69 -10.49
CA ASP A 481 -60.10 -9.81 -11.01
C ASP A 481 -59.32 -9.12 -9.88
N MET A 482 -60.02 -8.52 -8.91
CA MET A 482 -59.38 -7.88 -7.76
C MET A 482 -58.75 -8.91 -6.81
N ALA A 483 -59.25 -10.14 -6.77
CA ALA A 483 -58.60 -11.24 -6.06
C ALA A 483 -57.25 -11.60 -6.70
N PHE A 484 -57.17 -11.65 -8.03
CA PHE A 484 -55.92 -11.88 -8.77
C PHE A 484 -54.90 -10.78 -8.47
N ASP A 485 -55.29 -9.51 -8.60
CA ASP A 485 -54.42 -8.35 -8.31
C ASP A 485 -53.93 -8.27 -6.86
N ARG A 486 -54.63 -8.94 -5.92
CA ARG A 486 -54.17 -9.08 -4.53
C ARG A 486 -53.21 -10.25 -4.35
N PHE A 487 -53.48 -11.42 -4.92
CA PHE A 487 -52.55 -12.55 -4.85
C PHE A 487 -51.22 -12.26 -5.56
N ARG A 488 -51.23 -11.49 -6.67
CA ARG A 488 -50.01 -11.03 -7.36
C ARG A 488 -49.10 -10.12 -6.53
N ARG A 489 -49.56 -9.61 -5.37
CA ARG A 489 -48.78 -8.80 -4.42
C ARG A 489 -48.24 -9.61 -3.24
N VAL A 490 -48.47 -10.91 -3.21
CA VAL A 490 -47.99 -11.83 -2.18
C VAL A 490 -46.79 -12.62 -2.74
N PRO A 491 -45.67 -12.76 -2.01
CA PRO A 491 -44.58 -13.65 -2.41
C PRO A 491 -45.08 -15.08 -2.67
N MET A 492 -44.66 -15.65 -3.80
CA MET A 492 -45.21 -16.91 -4.28
C MET A 492 -44.78 -18.09 -3.40
N SER A 493 -45.76 -18.89 -2.99
CA SER A 493 -45.60 -20.08 -2.15
C SER A 493 -46.68 -21.11 -2.50
N ASP A 494 -46.52 -22.37 -2.12
CA ASP A 494 -47.49 -23.43 -2.44
C ASP A 494 -48.91 -23.10 -1.98
N ALA A 495 -49.03 -22.43 -0.83
CA ALA A 495 -50.30 -22.01 -0.25
C ALA A 495 -50.92 -20.78 -0.96
N VAL A 496 -50.14 -20.01 -1.73
CA VAL A 496 -50.65 -18.97 -2.66
C VAL A 496 -50.96 -19.59 -4.01
N MET A 497 -50.14 -20.54 -4.50
CA MET A 497 -50.41 -21.32 -5.71
C MET A 497 -51.75 -22.07 -5.62
N GLU A 498 -52.10 -22.65 -4.46
CA GLU A 498 -53.40 -23.29 -4.27
C GLU A 498 -54.57 -22.28 -4.31
N ASN A 499 -54.42 -21.10 -3.71
CA ASN A 499 -55.41 -20.03 -3.82
C ASN A 499 -55.61 -19.60 -5.29
N MET A 500 -54.52 -19.38 -6.02
CA MET A 500 -54.55 -18.96 -7.42
C MET A 500 -55.04 -20.05 -8.37
N TYR A 501 -54.76 -21.33 -8.09
CA TYR A 501 -55.33 -22.48 -8.80
C TYR A 501 -56.86 -22.48 -8.68
N ASN A 502 -57.37 -22.32 -7.47
CA ASN A 502 -58.81 -22.23 -7.22
C ASN A 502 -59.44 -21.00 -7.90
N LEU A 503 -58.72 -19.88 -7.94
CA LEU A 503 -59.16 -18.66 -8.65
C LEU A 503 -59.23 -18.86 -10.17
N ALA A 504 -58.28 -19.58 -10.77
CA ALA A 504 -58.31 -19.93 -12.18
C ALA A 504 -59.49 -20.88 -12.50
N LEU A 505 -59.80 -21.82 -11.60
CA LEU A 505 -61.02 -22.64 -11.69
C LEU A 505 -62.31 -21.79 -11.59
N ASP A 506 -62.33 -20.72 -10.79
CA ASP A 506 -63.47 -19.79 -10.76
C ASP A 506 -63.65 -19.02 -12.07
N PHE A 507 -62.56 -18.63 -12.73
CA PHE A 507 -62.61 -18.07 -14.09
C PHE A 507 -63.07 -19.11 -15.13
N GLU A 508 -62.62 -20.38 -15.06
CA GLU A 508 -63.17 -21.47 -15.89
C GLU A 508 -64.68 -21.66 -15.68
N ARG A 509 -65.14 -21.67 -14.41
CA ARG A 509 -66.57 -21.79 -14.07
C ARG A 509 -67.42 -20.67 -14.68
N LYS A 510 -66.88 -19.45 -14.78
CA LYS A 510 -67.52 -18.30 -15.43
C LYS A 510 -67.30 -18.23 -16.95
N ARG A 511 -66.69 -19.26 -17.57
CA ARG A 511 -66.28 -19.31 -18.99
C ARG A 511 -65.31 -18.19 -19.42
N GLN A 512 -64.60 -17.57 -18.49
CA GLN A 512 -63.64 -16.50 -18.74
C GLN A 512 -62.24 -17.07 -19.01
N PHE A 513 -62.12 -17.91 -20.04
CA PHE A 513 -60.93 -18.72 -20.30
C PHE A 513 -59.66 -17.90 -20.51
N ASN A 514 -59.74 -16.73 -21.16
CA ASN A 514 -58.62 -15.79 -21.32
C ASN A 514 -58.07 -15.30 -19.97
N LYS A 515 -58.93 -15.15 -18.95
CA LYS A 515 -58.53 -14.75 -17.60
C LYS A 515 -57.98 -15.95 -16.81
N ALA A 516 -58.60 -17.12 -16.93
CA ALA A 516 -58.06 -18.36 -16.35
C ALA A 516 -56.64 -18.66 -16.87
N GLN A 517 -56.42 -18.48 -18.18
CA GLN A 517 -55.11 -18.56 -18.83
C GLN A 517 -54.10 -17.62 -18.18
N ALA A 518 -54.40 -16.33 -18.02
CA ALA A 518 -53.49 -15.37 -17.38
C ALA A 518 -53.13 -15.73 -15.92
N VAL A 519 -54.07 -16.31 -15.15
CA VAL A 519 -53.76 -16.83 -13.80
C VAL A 519 -52.84 -18.05 -13.87
N TYR A 520 -53.13 -19.00 -14.77
CA TYR A 520 -52.31 -20.19 -14.97
C TYR A 520 -50.90 -19.88 -15.50
N GLU A 521 -50.73 -18.89 -16.38
CA GLU A 521 -49.43 -18.42 -16.87
C GLU A 521 -48.61 -17.80 -15.73
N HIS A 522 -49.23 -16.98 -14.88
CA HIS A 522 -48.58 -16.41 -13.69
C HIS A 522 -48.14 -17.49 -12.68
N MET A 523 -48.87 -18.59 -12.56
CA MET A 523 -48.47 -19.74 -11.75
C MET A 523 -47.34 -20.56 -12.41
N ALA A 524 -47.42 -20.77 -13.72
CA ALA A 524 -46.45 -21.54 -14.50
C ALA A 524 -45.09 -20.82 -14.63
N ALA A 525 -45.04 -19.50 -14.41
CA ALA A 525 -43.79 -18.77 -14.25
C ALA A 525 -43.00 -19.20 -13.00
N TRP A 526 -43.68 -19.66 -11.93
CA TRP A 526 -43.07 -20.09 -10.67
C TRP A 526 -42.87 -21.61 -10.58
N ASN A 527 -43.93 -22.40 -10.78
CA ASN A 527 -43.85 -23.86 -10.75
C ASN A 527 -44.73 -24.51 -11.83
N LYS A 528 -44.10 -24.92 -12.93
CA LYS A 528 -44.73 -25.58 -14.08
C LYS A 528 -45.30 -26.97 -13.76
N ASN A 529 -44.91 -27.59 -12.66
CA ASN A 529 -45.28 -28.96 -12.30
C ASN A 529 -46.31 -29.03 -11.16
N PHE A 530 -46.95 -27.90 -10.82
CA PHE A 530 -47.97 -27.83 -9.78
C PHE A 530 -49.29 -28.46 -10.26
N LYS A 531 -49.68 -29.60 -9.68
CA LYS A 531 -50.92 -30.34 -10.02
C LYS A 531 -51.03 -30.60 -11.54
N ASP A 532 -52.19 -30.36 -12.16
CA ASP A 532 -52.46 -30.54 -13.59
C ASP A 532 -52.25 -29.25 -14.42
N LEU A 533 -51.52 -28.26 -13.88
CA LEU A 533 -51.42 -26.89 -14.42
C LEU A 533 -51.07 -26.81 -15.91
N GLN A 534 -50.19 -27.66 -16.44
CA GLN A 534 -49.86 -27.68 -17.88
C GLN A 534 -51.05 -28.12 -18.74
N SER A 535 -51.80 -29.14 -18.30
CA SER A 535 -53.01 -29.59 -18.99
C SER A 535 -54.10 -28.52 -18.95
N LYS A 536 -54.25 -27.87 -17.78
CA LYS A 536 -55.16 -26.74 -17.58
C LYS A 536 -54.84 -25.53 -18.45
N LEU A 537 -53.57 -25.11 -18.47
CA LEU A 537 -53.10 -23.98 -19.27
C LEU A 537 -53.30 -24.23 -20.77
N ASN A 538 -52.89 -25.39 -21.28
CA ASN A 538 -53.09 -25.77 -22.68
C ASN A 538 -54.58 -25.82 -23.03
N ARG A 539 -55.43 -26.35 -22.14
CA ARG A 539 -56.89 -26.36 -22.32
C ARG A 539 -57.50 -24.96 -22.31
N ALA A 540 -57.07 -24.09 -21.40
CA ALA A 540 -57.54 -22.70 -21.31
C ALA A 540 -57.17 -21.91 -22.57
N LYS A 541 -55.94 -22.10 -23.08
CA LYS A 541 -55.44 -21.50 -24.32
C LYS A 541 -56.21 -21.97 -25.56
N ASN A 542 -56.39 -23.27 -25.73
CA ASN A 542 -57.17 -23.79 -26.86
C ASN A 542 -58.63 -23.28 -26.84
N LEU A 543 -59.20 -23.08 -25.64
CA LEU A 543 -60.56 -22.55 -25.47
C LEU A 543 -60.66 -21.02 -25.65
N SER A 544 -59.63 -20.24 -25.29
CA SER A 544 -59.60 -18.79 -25.57
C SER A 544 -59.43 -18.52 -27.07
N GLU A 545 -58.60 -19.30 -27.76
CA GLU A 545 -58.41 -19.23 -29.21
C GLU A 545 -59.68 -19.65 -30.00
N THR A 546 -60.38 -20.71 -29.56
CA THR A 546 -61.57 -21.22 -30.27
C THR A 546 -62.75 -20.24 -30.27
N VAL A 547 -62.95 -19.45 -29.21
CA VAL A 547 -64.14 -18.58 -29.04
C VAL A 547 -64.16 -17.40 -30.04
N ILE A 548 -63.04 -17.10 -30.70
CA ILE A 548 -62.92 -15.99 -31.65
C ILE A 548 -63.52 -16.33 -33.04
N LEU A 549 -63.75 -17.60 -33.36
CA LEU A 549 -64.02 -18.06 -34.74
C LEU A 549 -65.50 -18.35 -35.10
N GLY A 550 -66.48 -17.90 -34.30
CA GLY A 550 -67.91 -18.24 -34.49
C GLY A 550 -68.85 -17.04 -34.66
N GLY A 551 -68.97 -16.48 -35.88
CA GLY A 551 -69.65 -15.19 -36.08
C GLY A 551 -70.37 -14.88 -37.41
N GLY A 552 -70.58 -15.85 -38.32
CA GLY A 552 -71.57 -15.76 -39.43
C GLY A 552 -71.32 -14.78 -40.59
N GLY A 553 -71.06 -15.30 -41.81
CA GLY A 553 -71.02 -14.54 -43.07
C GLY A 553 -70.72 -15.41 -44.29
N SER A 554 -71.18 -15.01 -45.49
CA SER A 554 -71.16 -15.82 -46.73
C SER A 554 -70.77 -14.95 -47.95
N HIS A 555 -70.36 -15.46 -49.12
CA HIS A 555 -70.36 -16.83 -49.67
C HIS A 555 -68.99 -17.15 -50.37
N PRO A 556 -68.76 -18.25 -51.11
CA PRO A 556 -67.40 -18.80 -51.32
C PRO A 556 -66.72 -18.45 -52.66
N GLY A 557 -65.39 -18.70 -52.71
CA GLY A 557 -64.64 -18.95 -53.94
C GLY A 557 -63.40 -18.08 -54.13
N GLY A 558 -62.21 -18.63 -53.92
CA GLY A 558 -60.94 -17.89 -54.12
C GLY A 558 -59.74 -18.49 -53.40
N THR A 559 -59.29 -19.68 -53.82
CA THR A 559 -58.11 -20.33 -53.23
C THR A 559 -56.83 -19.54 -53.54
N MET A 560 -56.11 -19.13 -52.50
CA MET A 560 -54.66 -19.02 -52.56
C MET A 560 -54.06 -19.62 -51.28
N LEU A 561 -53.25 -20.66 -51.46
CA LEU A 561 -52.55 -21.35 -50.38
C LEU A 561 -51.44 -20.47 -49.83
N LEU A 562 -51.23 -20.50 -48.52
CA LEU A 562 -49.90 -20.48 -47.93
C LEU A 562 -49.91 -21.26 -46.61
N ASP A 563 -48.83 -21.98 -46.36
CA ASP A 563 -48.64 -22.94 -45.27
C ASP A 563 -47.63 -22.38 -44.24
N GLY A 564 -47.56 -23.00 -43.06
CA GLY A 564 -46.56 -22.71 -42.03
C GLY A 564 -47.06 -21.79 -40.91
N GLY A 565 -47.34 -22.38 -39.75
CA GLY A 565 -47.64 -21.62 -38.53
C GLY A 565 -46.39 -20.95 -37.94
N ALA A 566 -46.56 -19.71 -37.47
CA ALA A 566 -45.53 -18.97 -36.74
C ALA A 566 -46.08 -18.45 -35.41
N VAL A 567 -45.40 -18.78 -34.31
CA VAL A 567 -45.54 -18.02 -33.06
C VAL A 567 -44.77 -16.72 -33.25
N GLU A 568 -45.39 -15.57 -33.00
CA GLU A 568 -44.67 -14.30 -33.02
C GLU A 568 -43.58 -14.32 -31.94
N LYS A 569 -42.31 -14.30 -32.39
CA LYS A 569 -41.17 -14.16 -31.48
C LYS A 569 -41.14 -12.73 -30.93
N PRO A 570 -40.74 -12.51 -29.66
CA PRO A 570 -40.70 -11.18 -29.08
C PRO A 570 -39.78 -10.24 -29.86
N MET A 571 -40.18 -8.97 -29.91
CA MET A 571 -39.41 -7.88 -30.52
C MET A 571 -38.62 -7.12 -29.45
N LEU A 572 -37.51 -6.51 -29.85
CA LEU A 572 -36.83 -5.45 -29.09
C LEU A 572 -36.31 -4.39 -30.06
N GLY A 573 -36.80 -3.15 -29.89
CA GLY A 573 -36.70 -2.11 -30.90
C GLY A 573 -37.29 -2.58 -32.24
N ARG A 574 -36.50 -2.49 -33.31
CA ARG A 574 -36.92 -3.03 -34.63
C ARG A 574 -36.55 -4.51 -34.86
N TYR A 575 -35.94 -5.19 -33.90
CA TYR A 575 -35.34 -6.50 -34.08
C TYR A 575 -36.20 -7.61 -33.48
N GLN A 576 -36.33 -8.73 -34.20
CA GLN A 576 -36.97 -9.93 -33.68
C GLN A 576 -35.94 -10.75 -32.90
N VAL A 577 -36.21 -11.06 -31.63
CA VAL A 577 -35.34 -11.87 -30.77
C VAL A 577 -35.51 -13.35 -31.11
N GLU A 578 -34.41 -14.07 -31.35
CA GLU A 578 -34.44 -15.48 -31.73
C GLU A 578 -34.08 -16.44 -30.59
N LYS A 579 -33.07 -16.08 -29.78
CA LYS A 579 -32.64 -16.83 -28.57
C LYS A 579 -31.72 -15.99 -27.70
N GLU A 580 -31.53 -16.40 -26.45
CA GLU A 580 -30.42 -15.92 -25.63
C GLU A 580 -29.08 -16.47 -26.17
N LEU A 581 -28.02 -15.66 -26.08
CA LEU A 581 -26.63 -16.05 -26.35
C LEU A 581 -25.83 -16.19 -25.04
N GLY A 582 -26.12 -15.35 -24.04
CA GLY A 582 -25.59 -15.50 -22.69
C GLY A 582 -25.92 -14.31 -21.78
N LYS A 583 -25.71 -14.51 -20.48
CA LYS A 583 -25.95 -13.51 -19.42
C LYS A 583 -24.64 -13.17 -18.73
N GLY A 584 -24.28 -11.88 -18.76
CA GLY A 584 -23.09 -11.32 -18.11
C GLY A 584 -23.41 -10.50 -16.87
N ALA A 585 -22.37 -9.98 -16.22
CA ALA A 585 -22.51 -9.18 -14.99
C ALA A 585 -23.27 -7.85 -15.19
N MET A 586 -23.34 -7.34 -16.42
CA MET A 586 -23.99 -6.05 -16.75
C MET A 586 -25.28 -6.22 -17.56
N GLY A 587 -25.76 -7.45 -17.83
CA GLY A 587 -26.96 -7.63 -18.66
C GLY A 587 -27.05 -8.95 -19.43
N VAL A 588 -28.05 -9.06 -20.30
CA VAL A 588 -28.30 -10.25 -21.15
C VAL A 588 -28.03 -9.92 -22.62
N VAL A 589 -27.38 -10.84 -23.34
CA VAL A 589 -27.13 -10.75 -24.78
C VAL A 589 -27.99 -11.77 -25.52
N TYR A 590 -28.74 -11.30 -26.51
CA TYR A 590 -29.60 -12.12 -27.36
C TYR A 590 -29.08 -12.18 -28.80
N LEU A 591 -29.40 -13.27 -29.49
CA LEU A 591 -29.38 -13.35 -30.94
C LEU A 591 -30.70 -12.73 -31.43
N GLY A 592 -30.61 -11.76 -32.34
CA GLY A 592 -31.77 -11.16 -32.99
C GLY A 592 -31.62 -11.06 -34.49
N ARG A 593 -32.70 -10.67 -35.15
CA ARG A 593 -32.76 -10.48 -36.60
C ARG A 593 -33.53 -9.23 -36.95
N ASP A 594 -32.97 -8.39 -37.82
CA ASP A 594 -33.68 -7.27 -38.43
C ASP A 594 -34.65 -7.83 -39.49
N PRO A 595 -35.98 -7.73 -39.32
CA PRO A 595 -36.95 -8.33 -40.24
C PRO A 595 -37.05 -7.55 -41.56
N LYS A 596 -36.57 -6.30 -41.63
CA LYS A 596 -36.65 -5.47 -42.85
C LYS A 596 -35.53 -5.78 -43.84
N ILE A 597 -34.36 -6.17 -43.34
CA ILE A 597 -33.17 -6.48 -44.17
C ILE A 597 -32.62 -7.90 -43.97
N GLY A 598 -33.29 -8.74 -43.17
CA GLY A 598 -32.92 -10.13 -42.90
C GLY A 598 -31.62 -10.35 -42.13
N ARG A 599 -30.96 -9.26 -41.68
CA ARG A 599 -29.63 -9.26 -41.02
C ARG A 599 -29.70 -9.85 -39.62
N VAL A 600 -28.77 -10.75 -39.30
CA VAL A 600 -28.57 -11.28 -37.95
C VAL A 600 -27.70 -10.32 -37.13
N VAL A 601 -28.08 -10.10 -35.86
CA VAL A 601 -27.43 -9.16 -34.92
C VAL A 601 -27.30 -9.79 -33.54
N ALA A 602 -26.34 -9.32 -32.74
CA ALA A 602 -26.33 -9.53 -31.29
C ALA A 602 -26.98 -8.31 -30.62
N ILE A 603 -27.78 -8.50 -29.58
CA ILE A 603 -28.48 -7.42 -28.88
C ILE A 603 -28.19 -7.54 -27.38
N LYS A 604 -27.40 -6.60 -26.85
CA LYS A 604 -27.07 -6.51 -25.42
C LYS A 604 -28.09 -5.62 -24.73
N THR A 605 -28.58 -6.03 -23.55
CA THR A 605 -29.70 -5.39 -22.84
C THR A 605 -29.36 -5.11 -21.38
N MET A 606 -29.75 -3.94 -20.88
CA MET A 606 -29.45 -3.47 -19.52
C MET A 606 -30.70 -2.89 -18.84
N ALA A 607 -31.01 -3.35 -17.63
CA ALA A 607 -32.15 -2.92 -16.83
C ALA A 607 -31.73 -1.82 -15.84
N LEU A 608 -31.40 -0.63 -16.35
CA LEU A 608 -30.84 0.48 -15.55
C LEU A 608 -31.72 0.85 -14.35
N SER A 609 -33.04 0.70 -14.49
CA SER A 609 -34.07 0.92 -13.46
C SER A 609 -34.04 -0.06 -12.27
N GLN A 610 -33.21 -1.11 -12.32
CA GLN A 610 -32.97 -2.04 -11.20
C GLN A 610 -31.76 -1.64 -10.34
N GLU A 611 -30.85 -0.82 -10.87
CA GLU A 611 -29.61 -0.42 -10.20
C GLU A 611 -29.67 1.03 -9.68
N PHE A 612 -30.35 1.93 -10.40
CA PHE A 612 -30.41 3.36 -10.13
C PHE A 612 -31.85 3.86 -9.92
N GLU A 613 -32.02 4.87 -9.06
CA GLU A 613 -33.32 5.46 -8.71
C GLU A 613 -33.25 7.00 -8.79
N GLY A 614 -34.38 7.65 -9.11
CA GLY A 614 -34.45 9.12 -9.14
C GLY A 614 -33.52 9.77 -10.17
N GLU A 615 -32.81 10.83 -9.79
CA GLU A 615 -31.91 11.58 -10.68
C GLU A 615 -30.71 10.74 -11.15
N GLU A 616 -30.24 9.79 -10.33
CA GLU A 616 -29.13 8.88 -10.68
C GLU A 616 -29.48 8.00 -11.89
N LEU A 617 -30.75 7.60 -12.04
CA LEU A 617 -31.23 6.82 -13.17
C LEU A 617 -31.25 7.62 -14.48
N THR A 618 -31.48 8.93 -14.41
CA THR A 618 -31.45 9.82 -15.57
C THR A 618 -30.00 10.03 -16.05
N ASP A 619 -29.08 10.34 -15.12
CA ASP A 619 -27.65 10.50 -15.43
C ASP A 619 -27.01 9.20 -15.95
N ALA A 620 -27.32 8.04 -15.34
CA ALA A 620 -26.86 6.74 -15.83
C ALA A 620 -27.36 6.45 -17.26
N ARG A 621 -28.62 6.78 -17.57
CA ARG A 621 -29.22 6.62 -18.92
C ARG A 621 -28.57 7.56 -19.95
N GLU A 622 -28.38 8.84 -19.64
CA GLU A 622 -27.73 9.79 -20.54
C GLU A 622 -26.29 9.39 -20.86
N ARG A 623 -25.53 8.92 -19.86
CA ARG A 623 -24.18 8.37 -20.05
C ARG A 623 -24.20 7.14 -20.97
N PHE A 624 -25.12 6.20 -20.76
CA PHE A 624 -25.23 4.98 -21.56
C PHE A 624 -25.39 5.27 -23.06
N PHE A 625 -26.37 6.11 -23.43
CA PHE A 625 -26.59 6.42 -24.84
C PHE A 625 -25.46 7.23 -25.45
N ARG A 626 -24.86 8.16 -24.70
CA ARG A 626 -23.68 8.92 -25.15
C ARG A 626 -22.46 8.04 -25.38
N GLU A 627 -22.24 7.02 -24.57
CA GLU A 627 -21.11 6.09 -24.73
C GLU A 627 -21.36 5.07 -25.86
N ALA A 628 -22.60 4.60 -26.03
CA ALA A 628 -23.01 3.82 -27.21
C ALA A 628 -22.89 4.62 -28.52
N GLU A 629 -23.31 5.89 -28.55
CA GLU A 629 -23.18 6.78 -29.70
C GLU A 629 -21.70 7.04 -30.04
N THR A 630 -20.85 7.22 -29.03
CA THR A 630 -19.42 7.43 -29.20
C THR A 630 -18.73 6.19 -29.77
N ALA A 631 -19.07 4.99 -29.26
CA ALA A 631 -18.54 3.73 -29.79
C ALA A 631 -19.07 3.40 -31.21
N GLY A 632 -20.33 3.75 -31.52
CA GLY A 632 -20.94 3.53 -32.84
C GLY A 632 -20.31 4.35 -34.00
N ARG A 633 -19.45 5.32 -33.68
CA ARG A 633 -18.64 6.06 -34.67
C ARG A 633 -17.38 5.31 -35.11
N LEU A 634 -16.99 4.23 -34.41
CA LEU A 634 -15.79 3.46 -34.72
C LEU A 634 -16.05 2.47 -35.86
N GLN A 635 -15.25 2.53 -36.93
CA GLN A 635 -15.30 1.61 -38.07
C GLN A 635 -13.91 1.04 -38.35
N HIS A 636 -13.62 -0.13 -37.77
CA HIS A 636 -12.34 -0.81 -37.90
C HIS A 636 -12.55 -2.33 -37.97
N GLN A 637 -11.71 -3.04 -38.74
CA GLN A 637 -11.89 -4.48 -38.98
C GLN A 637 -11.88 -5.30 -37.66
N ASN A 638 -11.06 -4.88 -36.69
CA ASN A 638 -10.91 -5.54 -35.40
C ASN A 638 -11.72 -4.88 -34.26
N ILE A 639 -12.76 -4.09 -34.58
CA ILE A 639 -13.74 -3.57 -33.61
C ILE A 639 -15.14 -4.07 -34.01
N VAL A 640 -15.96 -4.44 -33.02
CA VAL A 640 -17.36 -4.83 -33.26
C VAL A 640 -18.18 -3.62 -33.72
N THR A 641 -18.91 -3.76 -34.82
CA THR A 641 -19.74 -2.65 -35.32
C THR A 641 -21.05 -2.58 -34.55
N ILE A 642 -21.35 -1.44 -33.92
CA ILE A 642 -22.68 -1.12 -33.37
C ILE A 642 -23.58 -0.64 -34.53
N PHE A 643 -24.83 -1.11 -34.58
CA PHE A 643 -25.79 -0.79 -35.63
C PHE A 643 -26.96 0.08 -35.17
N ASP A 644 -27.31 0.02 -33.88
CA ASP A 644 -28.48 0.67 -33.29
C ASP A 644 -28.36 0.68 -31.76
N ALA A 645 -28.90 1.68 -31.10
CA ALA A 645 -29.06 1.71 -29.64
C ALA A 645 -30.34 2.47 -29.28
N GLY A 646 -31.07 2.00 -28.27
CA GLY A 646 -32.35 2.58 -27.89
C GLY A 646 -32.87 2.07 -26.55
N GLU A 647 -34.10 2.45 -26.22
CA GLU A 647 -34.78 2.03 -24.99
C GLU A 647 -36.17 1.51 -25.33
N GLU A 648 -36.58 0.41 -24.72
CA GLU A 648 -37.93 -0.14 -24.83
C GLU A 648 -38.29 -0.89 -23.54
N HIS A 649 -39.51 -0.71 -23.03
CA HIS A 649 -40.01 -1.40 -21.82
C HIS A 649 -39.04 -1.31 -20.60
N ASP A 650 -38.50 -0.11 -20.33
CA ASP A 650 -37.50 0.19 -19.29
C ASP A 650 -36.17 -0.59 -19.40
N LEU A 651 -35.90 -1.19 -20.57
CA LEU A 651 -34.63 -1.83 -20.92
C LEU A 651 -33.89 -0.97 -21.96
N ALA A 652 -32.66 -0.57 -21.64
CA ALA A 652 -31.75 0.01 -22.63
C ALA A 652 -31.09 -1.12 -23.45
N TYR A 653 -31.00 -0.97 -24.76
CA TYR A 653 -30.43 -1.97 -25.67
C TYR A 653 -29.36 -1.39 -26.61
N ILE A 654 -28.40 -2.22 -26.98
CA ILE A 654 -27.42 -1.97 -28.06
C ILE A 654 -27.44 -3.18 -29.00
N ALA A 655 -27.79 -2.94 -30.27
CA ALA A 655 -27.71 -3.94 -31.33
C ALA A 655 -26.41 -3.78 -32.12
N MET A 656 -25.68 -4.88 -32.25
CA MET A 656 -24.32 -4.92 -32.81
C MET A 656 -24.14 -6.12 -33.75
N GLU A 657 -23.01 -6.15 -34.43
CA GLU A 657 -22.54 -7.27 -35.25
C GLU A 657 -22.53 -8.60 -34.48
N PHE A 658 -23.20 -9.63 -35.01
CA PHE A 658 -23.18 -10.96 -34.42
C PHE A 658 -21.87 -11.67 -34.78
N LEU A 659 -21.06 -12.00 -33.76
CA LEU A 659 -19.80 -12.71 -33.90
C LEU A 659 -19.98 -14.19 -33.54
N LYS A 660 -19.41 -15.08 -34.36
CA LYS A 660 -19.51 -16.55 -34.22
C LYS A 660 -18.40 -17.17 -33.37
N GLY A 661 -17.31 -16.45 -33.15
CA GLY A 661 -16.18 -16.90 -32.34
C GLY A 661 -16.49 -17.01 -30.84
N LYS A 662 -15.46 -17.29 -30.05
CA LYS A 662 -15.50 -17.25 -28.58
C LYS A 662 -14.67 -16.09 -28.06
N ASP A 663 -14.86 -15.72 -26.79
CA ASP A 663 -13.91 -14.86 -26.09
C ASP A 663 -12.56 -15.56 -25.82
N LEU A 664 -11.55 -14.82 -25.34
CA LEU A 664 -10.21 -15.35 -25.09
C LEU A 664 -10.02 -16.00 -23.70
N VAL A 665 -11.04 -16.11 -22.83
CA VAL A 665 -10.88 -16.63 -21.45
C VAL A 665 -10.49 -18.11 -21.43
N ASP A 666 -11.03 -18.94 -22.33
CA ASP A 666 -10.61 -20.35 -22.47
C ASP A 666 -9.11 -20.45 -22.81
N PHE A 667 -8.63 -19.61 -23.73
CA PHE A 667 -7.22 -19.57 -24.17
C PHE A 667 -6.24 -18.95 -23.17
N CYS A 668 -6.72 -18.55 -21.98
CA CYS A 668 -5.91 -18.05 -20.88
C CYS A 668 -5.73 -19.08 -19.75
N LYS A 669 -6.16 -20.33 -19.95
CA LYS A 669 -6.05 -21.43 -18.99
C LYS A 669 -4.84 -22.30 -19.31
N ASP A 670 -4.19 -22.84 -18.27
CA ASP A 670 -3.13 -23.82 -18.46
C ASP A 670 -3.65 -25.06 -19.22
N GLY A 671 -2.81 -25.64 -20.08
CA GLY A 671 -3.18 -26.66 -21.04
C GLY A 671 -4.05 -26.20 -22.23
N GLN A 672 -4.53 -24.95 -22.27
CA GLN A 672 -5.36 -24.40 -23.36
C GLN A 672 -4.74 -23.15 -24.04
N LEU A 673 -3.51 -22.78 -23.69
CA LEU A 673 -2.81 -21.61 -24.23
C LEU A 673 -2.58 -21.71 -25.75
N LEU A 674 -2.85 -20.63 -26.47
CA LEU A 674 -2.57 -20.54 -27.90
C LEU A 674 -1.06 -20.52 -28.20
N PRO A 675 -0.62 -20.99 -29.40
CA PRO A 675 0.76 -20.87 -29.83
C PRO A 675 1.25 -19.42 -29.80
N MET A 676 2.46 -19.18 -29.29
CA MET A 676 3.01 -17.83 -29.08
C MET A 676 2.92 -16.90 -30.32
N PRO A 677 3.23 -17.32 -31.56
CA PRO A 677 3.04 -16.45 -32.73
C PRO A 677 1.58 -16.00 -32.96
N LYS A 678 0.60 -16.84 -32.57
CA LYS A 678 -0.82 -16.49 -32.63
C LYS A 678 -1.20 -15.50 -31.53
N VAL A 679 -0.68 -15.68 -30.31
CA VAL A 679 -0.87 -14.71 -29.20
C VAL A 679 -0.33 -13.33 -29.60
N LEU A 680 0.91 -13.24 -30.10
CA LEU A 680 1.51 -11.99 -30.56
C LEU A 680 0.70 -11.35 -31.70
N SER A 681 0.20 -12.16 -32.65
CA SER A 681 -0.66 -11.71 -33.76
C SER A 681 -2.02 -11.15 -33.30
N ILE A 682 -2.62 -11.76 -32.28
CA ILE A 682 -3.90 -11.31 -31.69
C ILE A 682 -3.68 -9.99 -30.96
N VAL A 683 -2.67 -9.91 -30.07
CA VAL A 683 -2.39 -8.72 -29.27
C VAL A 683 -1.98 -7.53 -30.14
N ALA A 684 -1.20 -7.74 -31.21
CA ALA A 684 -0.86 -6.67 -32.16
C ALA A 684 -2.12 -6.07 -32.85
N ARG A 685 -3.05 -6.91 -33.30
CA ARG A 685 -4.32 -6.46 -33.92
C ARG A 685 -5.25 -5.73 -32.94
N VAL A 686 -5.22 -6.10 -31.66
CA VAL A 686 -5.93 -5.39 -30.59
C VAL A 686 -5.25 -4.04 -30.29
N ALA A 687 -3.92 -3.96 -30.31
CA ALA A 687 -3.20 -2.70 -30.12
C ALA A 687 -3.49 -1.68 -31.24
N GLU A 688 -3.59 -2.12 -32.50
CA GLU A 688 -4.03 -1.28 -33.64
C GLU A 688 -5.48 -0.81 -33.50
N ALA A 689 -6.38 -1.69 -33.07
CA ALA A 689 -7.78 -1.32 -32.80
C ALA A 689 -7.89 -0.26 -31.69
N LEU A 690 -7.07 -0.38 -30.64
CA LEU A 690 -6.97 0.63 -29.59
C LEU A 690 -6.39 1.94 -30.12
N ALA A 691 -5.29 1.91 -30.90
CA ALA A 691 -4.70 3.11 -31.49
C ALA A 691 -5.70 3.86 -32.40
N TYR A 692 -6.48 3.15 -33.20
CA TYR A 692 -7.59 3.71 -33.99
C TYR A 692 -8.64 4.39 -33.10
N ALA A 693 -9.08 3.73 -32.02
CA ALA A 693 -10.06 4.29 -31.10
C ALA A 693 -9.53 5.51 -30.33
N HIS A 694 -8.27 5.47 -29.88
CA HIS A 694 -7.59 6.56 -29.18
C HIS A 694 -7.46 7.81 -30.07
N LYS A 695 -7.18 7.63 -31.37
CA LYS A 695 -7.17 8.71 -32.37
C LYS A 695 -8.54 9.36 -32.57
N GLN A 696 -9.63 8.64 -32.30
CA GLN A 696 -11.02 9.15 -32.23
C GLN A 696 -11.43 9.65 -30.82
N SER A 697 -10.47 9.79 -29.90
CA SER A 697 -10.70 10.15 -28.48
C SER A 697 -11.58 9.16 -27.67
N VAL A 698 -11.72 7.92 -28.13
CA VAL A 698 -12.44 6.84 -27.43
C VAL A 698 -11.44 5.97 -26.67
N VAL A 699 -11.68 5.73 -25.38
CA VAL A 699 -10.84 4.90 -24.49
C VAL A 699 -11.69 3.74 -23.97
N HIS A 700 -11.15 2.52 -23.95
CA HIS A 700 -11.91 1.30 -23.69
C HIS A 700 -12.14 1.05 -22.19
N ARG A 701 -11.13 1.30 -21.34
CA ARG A 701 -11.06 1.12 -19.87
C ARG A 701 -11.19 -0.32 -19.34
N ASP A 702 -11.88 -1.20 -20.04
CA ASP A 702 -12.11 -2.60 -19.64
C ASP A 702 -11.51 -3.60 -20.66
N ILE A 703 -10.19 -3.56 -20.87
CA ILE A 703 -9.49 -4.52 -21.76
C ILE A 703 -9.08 -5.77 -20.97
N LYS A 704 -9.65 -6.92 -21.36
CA LYS A 704 -9.45 -8.25 -20.75
C LYS A 704 -9.86 -9.35 -21.74
N PRO A 705 -9.45 -10.62 -21.55
CA PRO A 705 -9.76 -11.72 -22.47
C PRO A 705 -11.25 -11.89 -22.80
N ALA A 706 -12.14 -11.62 -21.83
CA ALA A 706 -13.59 -11.73 -22.00
C ALA A 706 -14.20 -10.73 -23.00
N ASN A 707 -13.49 -9.63 -23.29
CA ASN A 707 -13.96 -8.56 -24.17
C ASN A 707 -13.28 -8.60 -25.56
N ILE A 708 -12.53 -9.67 -25.85
CA ILE A 708 -11.86 -9.91 -27.13
C ILE A 708 -12.40 -11.20 -27.74
N MET A 709 -13.17 -11.08 -28.82
CA MET A 709 -13.74 -12.21 -29.54
C MET A 709 -12.78 -12.71 -30.62
N TYR A 710 -12.61 -14.03 -30.72
CA TYR A 710 -11.73 -14.71 -31.64
C TYR A 710 -12.40 -15.94 -32.28
N GLU A 711 -12.37 -16.02 -33.62
CA GLU A 711 -12.86 -17.16 -34.40
C GLU A 711 -11.65 -17.87 -35.04
N LEU A 712 -11.38 -19.11 -34.61
CA LEU A 712 -10.17 -19.85 -35.03
C LEU A 712 -10.14 -20.11 -36.54
N ASP A 713 -11.28 -20.53 -37.10
CA ASP A 713 -11.38 -21.00 -38.49
C ASP A 713 -11.18 -19.88 -39.52
N SER A 714 -11.51 -18.63 -39.16
CA SER A 714 -11.34 -17.44 -40.00
C SER A 714 -10.14 -16.56 -39.60
N ASP A 715 -9.48 -16.90 -38.49
CA ASP A 715 -8.54 -16.05 -37.76
C ASP A 715 -9.05 -14.63 -37.40
N THR A 716 -10.37 -14.41 -37.38
CA THR A 716 -10.94 -13.09 -37.10
C THR A 716 -10.86 -12.78 -35.60
N VAL A 717 -10.23 -11.66 -35.24
CA VAL A 717 -10.25 -11.08 -33.89
C VAL A 717 -11.00 -9.75 -33.89
N LYS A 718 -11.88 -9.53 -32.91
CA LYS A 718 -12.58 -8.26 -32.67
C LYS A 718 -12.64 -7.89 -31.19
N VAL A 719 -12.42 -6.61 -30.91
CA VAL A 719 -12.64 -5.98 -29.60
C VAL A 719 -14.14 -5.64 -29.45
N THR A 720 -14.71 -5.95 -28.28
CA THR A 720 -16.13 -5.75 -27.92
C THR A 720 -16.28 -4.93 -26.64
N ASP A 721 -17.47 -4.37 -26.39
CA ASP A 721 -17.80 -3.61 -25.17
C ASP A 721 -17.01 -2.29 -24.93
N PHE A 722 -16.61 -1.62 -26.03
CA PHE A 722 -16.07 -0.26 -25.98
C PHE A 722 -16.98 0.71 -25.19
N GLY A 723 -16.42 1.32 -24.15
CA GLY A 723 -16.94 2.55 -23.55
C GLY A 723 -18.03 2.42 -22.47
N ILE A 724 -18.72 1.28 -22.35
CA ILE A 724 -19.89 1.11 -21.46
C ILE A 724 -19.52 1.19 -19.94
N ALA A 725 -18.24 1.09 -19.59
CA ALA A 725 -17.77 0.95 -18.20
C ALA A 725 -17.87 2.21 -17.31
N ARG A 726 -18.05 3.42 -17.86
CA ARG A 726 -17.91 4.66 -17.06
C ARG A 726 -19.06 4.88 -16.07
N ILE A 727 -20.23 4.35 -16.39
CA ILE A 727 -21.43 4.36 -15.54
C ILE A 727 -21.13 3.65 -14.21
N THR A 728 -20.32 2.59 -14.27
CA THR A 728 -19.90 1.78 -13.12
C THR A 728 -18.61 2.28 -12.47
N ASP A 729 -17.68 2.89 -13.22
CA ASP A 729 -16.44 3.51 -12.69
C ASP A 729 -16.71 4.56 -11.59
N SER A 730 -17.89 5.20 -11.62
CA SER A 730 -18.25 6.30 -10.72
C SER A 730 -18.85 5.85 -9.38
N SER A 731 -19.33 4.61 -9.29
CA SER A 731 -20.44 4.26 -8.41
C SER A 731 -20.10 3.11 -7.48
N LYS A 732 -19.95 3.41 -6.18
CA LYS A 732 -20.07 2.37 -5.15
C LYS A 732 -21.51 1.86 -5.19
N THR A 733 -21.69 0.62 -5.65
CA THR A 733 -22.97 -0.08 -5.53
C THR A 733 -23.46 -0.06 -4.07
N LYS A 734 -24.78 -0.15 -3.85
CA LYS A 734 -25.38 -0.14 -2.49
C LYS A 734 -24.86 -1.27 -1.58
N THR A 735 -24.17 -2.27 -2.14
CA THR A 735 -23.50 -3.40 -1.45
C THR A 735 -21.99 -3.21 -1.23
N GLY A 736 -21.39 -2.11 -1.71
CA GLY A 736 -19.95 -1.83 -1.57
C GLY A 736 -19.02 -2.60 -2.50
N LEU A 737 -19.57 -3.36 -3.45
CA LEU A 737 -18.79 -4.09 -4.46
C LEU A 737 -18.35 -3.17 -5.58
N VAL A 738 -17.04 -3.19 -5.88
CA VAL A 738 -16.47 -2.63 -7.12
C VAL A 738 -16.89 -3.53 -8.27
N LEU A 739 -17.56 -2.96 -9.29
CA LEU A 739 -18.18 -3.74 -10.36
C LEU A 739 -17.17 -4.12 -11.46
N GLY A 740 -16.24 -5.02 -11.15
CA GLY A 740 -15.27 -5.53 -12.12
C GLY A 740 -14.26 -6.49 -11.50
N THR A 741 -13.44 -7.11 -12.36
CA THR A 741 -12.28 -7.93 -11.96
C THR A 741 -11.04 -7.03 -12.03
N PRO A 742 -10.54 -6.47 -10.92
CA PRO A 742 -9.52 -5.42 -10.97
C PRO A 742 -8.16 -5.89 -11.48
N SER A 743 -7.93 -7.19 -11.64
CA SER A 743 -6.67 -7.79 -12.11
C SER A 743 -6.08 -7.20 -13.39
N PHE A 744 -6.90 -6.57 -14.25
CA PHE A 744 -6.48 -5.91 -15.49
C PHE A 744 -6.42 -4.38 -15.40
N MET A 745 -6.99 -3.77 -14.36
CA MET A 745 -7.07 -2.31 -14.21
C MET A 745 -5.67 -1.69 -14.06
N SER A 746 -5.50 -0.49 -14.62
CA SER A 746 -4.25 0.25 -14.49
C SER A 746 -4.07 0.91 -13.11
N PRO A 747 -2.83 1.24 -12.71
CA PRO A 747 -2.55 1.96 -11.46
C PRO A 747 -3.32 3.28 -11.34
N GLU A 748 -3.52 3.99 -12.45
CA GLU A 748 -4.29 5.23 -12.50
C GLU A 748 -5.82 5.02 -12.41
N GLN A 749 -6.36 3.89 -12.88
CA GLN A 749 -7.76 3.51 -12.61
C GLN A 749 -7.96 3.20 -11.11
N ILE A 750 -7.11 2.35 -10.53
CA ILE A 750 -7.18 2.00 -9.10
C ILE A 750 -7.01 3.23 -8.20
N ALA A 751 -6.20 4.21 -8.61
CA ALA A 751 -5.99 5.46 -7.89
C ALA A 751 -7.04 6.56 -8.17
N GLY A 752 -8.08 6.29 -8.96
CA GLY A 752 -9.13 7.27 -9.30
C GLY A 752 -8.62 8.50 -10.07
N LYS A 753 -7.50 8.37 -10.79
CA LYS A 753 -6.87 9.44 -11.57
C LYS A 753 -7.49 9.55 -12.96
N LYS A 754 -7.09 10.56 -13.74
CA LYS A 754 -7.53 10.72 -15.13
C LYS A 754 -7.04 9.54 -15.98
N VAL A 755 -7.97 8.73 -16.47
CA VAL A 755 -7.76 7.59 -17.36
C VAL A 755 -7.64 8.08 -18.81
N ASP A 756 -6.63 7.60 -19.55
CA ASP A 756 -6.43 7.85 -20.98
C ASP A 756 -6.03 6.55 -21.71
N GLY A 757 -5.74 6.61 -23.02
CA GLY A 757 -5.45 5.41 -23.82
C GLY A 757 -4.29 4.56 -23.30
N ARG A 758 -3.35 5.14 -22.54
CA ARG A 758 -2.21 4.43 -21.93
C ARG A 758 -2.62 3.48 -20.81
N SER A 759 -3.87 3.59 -20.32
CA SER A 759 -4.50 2.61 -19.42
C SER A 759 -4.95 1.34 -20.16
N ASP A 760 -5.48 1.48 -21.38
CA ASP A 760 -5.84 0.33 -22.23
C ASP A 760 -4.59 -0.47 -22.63
N LEU A 761 -3.47 0.22 -22.90
CA LEU A 761 -2.19 -0.42 -23.24
C LEU A 761 -1.55 -1.15 -22.06
N TYR A 762 -1.74 -0.67 -20.82
CA TYR A 762 -1.37 -1.42 -19.60
C TYR A 762 -2.21 -2.69 -19.46
N SER A 763 -3.53 -2.56 -19.60
CA SER A 763 -4.48 -3.68 -19.53
C SER A 763 -4.18 -4.74 -20.60
N LEU A 764 -3.79 -4.30 -21.80
CA LEU A 764 -3.33 -5.18 -22.88
C LEU A 764 -2.00 -5.88 -22.55
N GLY A 765 -1.08 -5.20 -21.84
CA GLY A 765 0.15 -5.81 -21.31
C GLY A 765 -0.13 -6.92 -20.29
N VAL A 766 -1.08 -6.70 -19.38
CA VAL A 766 -1.57 -7.73 -18.45
C VAL A 766 -2.20 -8.92 -19.20
N MET A 767 -3.00 -8.64 -20.23
CA MET A 767 -3.59 -9.68 -21.08
C MET A 767 -2.53 -10.50 -21.83
N LEU A 768 -1.51 -9.84 -22.39
CA LEU A 768 -0.37 -10.48 -23.05
C LEU A 768 0.42 -11.37 -22.07
N PHE A 769 0.68 -10.90 -20.85
CA PHE A 769 1.31 -11.70 -19.79
C PHE A 769 0.49 -12.97 -19.53
N GLN A 770 -0.83 -12.85 -19.36
CA GLN A 770 -1.70 -13.99 -19.07
C GLN A 770 -1.78 -14.97 -20.24
N MET A 771 -1.99 -14.51 -21.47
CA MET A 771 -2.07 -15.39 -22.66
C MET A 771 -0.75 -16.13 -22.93
N LEU A 772 0.39 -15.58 -22.50
CA LEU A 772 1.69 -16.23 -22.62
C LEU A 772 2.01 -17.19 -21.46
N THR A 773 1.33 -17.13 -20.32
CA THR A 773 1.72 -17.87 -19.09
C THR A 773 0.62 -18.69 -18.42
N GLY A 774 -0.66 -18.44 -18.72
CA GLY A 774 -1.80 -19.01 -18.00
C GLY A 774 -2.05 -18.41 -16.62
N VAL A 775 -1.29 -17.40 -16.18
CA VAL A 775 -1.43 -16.77 -14.86
C VAL A 775 -1.45 -15.24 -14.95
N LEU A 776 -2.08 -14.59 -13.99
CA LEU A 776 -2.06 -13.13 -13.87
C LEU A 776 -0.75 -12.66 -13.21
N PRO A 777 -0.20 -11.48 -13.59
CA PRO A 777 1.03 -10.95 -13.01
C PRO A 777 0.88 -10.55 -11.54
N PHE A 778 -0.34 -10.21 -11.10
CA PHE A 778 -0.66 -9.87 -9.71
C PHE A 778 -1.76 -10.79 -9.16
N ARG A 779 -1.57 -11.23 -7.91
CA ARG A 779 -2.51 -12.03 -7.11
C ARG A 779 -2.38 -11.62 -5.64
N GLY A 780 -3.47 -11.68 -4.90
CA GLY A 780 -3.53 -11.45 -3.45
C GLY A 780 -4.75 -12.14 -2.85
N ASP A 781 -4.69 -12.40 -1.54
CA ASP A 781 -5.70 -13.15 -0.79
C ASP A 781 -6.92 -12.27 -0.43
N SER A 782 -6.81 -10.96 -0.62
CA SER A 782 -7.92 -10.00 -0.49
C SER A 782 -7.96 -9.00 -1.65
N MET A 783 -9.15 -8.43 -1.88
CA MET A 783 -9.35 -7.41 -2.93
C MET A 783 -8.48 -6.17 -2.71
N ALA A 784 -8.32 -5.75 -1.44
CA ALA A 784 -7.49 -4.59 -1.07
C ALA A 784 -6.00 -4.84 -1.32
N GLU A 785 -5.53 -6.06 -1.08
CA GLU A 785 -4.15 -6.47 -1.38
C GLU A 785 -3.90 -6.49 -2.89
N LEU A 786 -4.81 -7.09 -3.69
CA LEU A 786 -4.69 -7.09 -5.15
C LEU A 786 -4.62 -5.65 -5.71
N MET A 787 -5.47 -4.75 -5.22
CA MET A 787 -5.43 -3.32 -5.56
C MET A 787 -4.10 -2.65 -5.14
N TYR A 788 -3.60 -2.95 -3.95
CA TYR A 788 -2.30 -2.44 -3.48
C TYR A 788 -1.14 -2.89 -4.39
N LYS A 789 -1.12 -4.17 -4.80
CA LYS A 789 -0.12 -4.74 -5.70
C LYS A 789 -0.15 -4.10 -7.09
N ILE A 790 -1.35 -3.96 -7.66
CA ILE A 790 -1.55 -3.25 -8.94
C ILE A 790 -1.04 -1.81 -8.84
N ALA A 791 -1.29 -1.10 -7.74
CA ALA A 791 -0.86 0.28 -7.57
C ALA A 791 0.64 0.47 -7.27
N ASN A 792 1.28 -0.45 -6.52
CA ASN A 792 2.60 -0.20 -5.89
C ASN A 792 3.70 -1.25 -6.17
N GLU A 793 3.37 -2.50 -6.50
CA GLU A 793 4.37 -3.56 -6.74
C GLU A 793 4.67 -3.69 -8.24
N GLU A 794 5.93 -3.57 -8.66
CA GLU A 794 6.32 -3.80 -10.05
C GLU A 794 6.01 -5.26 -10.49
N PRO A 795 5.63 -5.48 -11.76
CA PRO A 795 5.26 -6.82 -12.22
C PRO A 795 6.46 -7.78 -12.24
N PRO A 796 6.26 -9.08 -11.96
CA PRO A 796 7.32 -10.06 -12.10
C PRO A 796 7.78 -10.19 -13.55
N ASP A 797 9.08 -10.45 -13.77
CA ASP A 797 9.58 -10.83 -15.09
C ASP A 797 8.86 -12.10 -15.56
N ILE A 798 8.24 -12.03 -16.74
CA ILE A 798 7.48 -13.12 -17.35
C ILE A 798 8.32 -14.41 -17.51
N ARG A 799 9.66 -14.28 -17.60
CA ARG A 799 10.60 -15.40 -17.66
C ARG A 799 10.70 -16.19 -16.34
N ILE A 800 10.26 -15.64 -15.21
CA ILE A 800 10.14 -16.38 -13.94
C ILE A 800 9.06 -17.47 -14.07
N VAL A 801 7.97 -17.17 -14.78
CA VAL A 801 6.87 -18.13 -15.02
C VAL A 801 7.12 -18.99 -16.27
N ARG A 802 7.71 -18.40 -17.33
CA ARG A 802 7.98 -19.08 -18.60
C ARG A 802 9.41 -18.80 -19.10
N PRO A 803 10.44 -19.49 -18.56
CA PRO A 803 11.85 -19.21 -18.84
C PRO A 803 12.29 -19.29 -20.31
N GLN A 804 11.50 -19.98 -21.14
CA GLN A 804 11.75 -20.13 -22.58
C GLN A 804 11.27 -18.95 -23.45
N LEU A 805 10.78 -17.85 -22.85
CA LEU A 805 10.49 -16.60 -23.56
C LEU A 805 11.76 -15.77 -23.75
N SER A 806 11.89 -15.12 -24.91
CA SER A 806 13.03 -14.25 -25.20
C SER A 806 12.99 -12.97 -24.36
N GLU A 807 14.17 -12.40 -24.09
CA GLU A 807 14.31 -11.13 -23.37
C GLU A 807 13.53 -9.99 -24.05
N ARG A 808 13.45 -9.98 -25.39
CA ARG A 808 12.66 -8.98 -26.13
C ARG A 808 11.16 -9.05 -25.80
N ILE A 809 10.60 -10.26 -25.60
CA ILE A 809 9.21 -10.43 -25.14
C ILE A 809 9.07 -9.94 -23.70
N ALA A 810 10.02 -10.28 -22.82
CA ALA A 810 10.01 -9.82 -21.44
C ALA A 810 10.04 -8.28 -21.33
N ASN A 811 10.86 -7.63 -22.16
CA ASN A 811 10.98 -6.18 -22.20
C ASN A 811 9.69 -5.49 -22.72
N ILE A 812 9.05 -6.02 -23.76
CA ILE A 812 7.74 -5.53 -24.26
C ILE A 812 6.64 -5.64 -23.17
N VAL A 813 6.63 -6.77 -22.45
CA VAL A 813 5.68 -7.04 -21.36
C VAL A 813 5.93 -6.14 -20.14
N ALA A 814 7.19 -5.91 -19.77
CA ALA A 814 7.56 -5.00 -18.68
C ALA A 814 7.28 -3.52 -19.06
N LEU A 815 7.54 -3.13 -20.30
CA LEU A 815 7.31 -1.76 -20.79
C LEU A 815 5.83 -1.41 -20.83
N SER A 816 4.97 -2.32 -21.32
CA SER A 816 3.52 -2.12 -21.33
C SER A 816 2.93 -2.05 -19.91
N MET A 817 3.44 -2.83 -18.95
CA MET A 817 2.97 -2.84 -17.56
C MET A 817 3.72 -1.88 -16.60
N SER A 818 4.56 -0.96 -17.10
CA SER A 818 5.29 0.00 -16.27
C SER A 818 4.32 0.90 -15.47
N LYS A 819 4.57 1.15 -14.18
CA LYS A 819 3.60 1.84 -13.32
C LYS A 819 3.31 3.28 -13.74
N ARG A 820 4.32 4.03 -14.19
CA ARG A 820 4.13 5.42 -14.68
C ARG A 820 3.60 5.38 -16.11
N SER A 821 2.53 6.12 -16.37
CA SER A 821 1.91 6.19 -17.69
C SER A 821 2.82 6.81 -18.76
N GLU A 822 3.82 7.58 -18.34
CA GLU A 822 4.78 8.31 -19.20
C GLU A 822 5.93 7.41 -19.68
N THR A 823 6.15 6.27 -19.03
CA THR A 823 7.20 5.30 -19.40
C THR A 823 6.68 4.10 -20.18
N ARG A 824 5.35 3.94 -20.32
CA ARG A 824 4.73 2.90 -21.17
C ARG A 824 4.84 3.24 -22.66
N TYR A 825 4.37 2.33 -23.52
CA TYR A 825 3.91 2.69 -24.87
C TYR A 825 2.92 3.86 -24.81
N GLN A 826 3.16 4.91 -25.61
CA GLN A 826 2.26 6.07 -25.72
C GLN A 826 1.25 5.93 -26.88
N ASP A 827 1.48 4.99 -27.80
CA ASP A 827 0.59 4.64 -28.93
C ASP A 827 0.55 3.11 -29.09
N GLY A 828 -0.63 2.58 -29.45
CA GLY A 828 -0.81 1.16 -29.73
C GLY A 828 -0.15 0.69 -31.03
N ASP A 829 0.06 1.58 -32.02
CA ASP A 829 0.77 1.26 -33.26
C ASP A 829 2.22 0.81 -32.97
N GLN A 830 2.90 1.45 -32.01
CA GLN A 830 4.26 1.08 -31.61
C GLN A 830 4.29 -0.28 -30.89
N PHE A 831 3.31 -0.55 -30.03
CA PHE A 831 3.18 -1.86 -29.36
C PHE A 831 2.93 -2.97 -30.40
N ALA A 832 2.07 -2.72 -31.40
CA ALA A 832 1.85 -3.63 -32.52
C ALA A 832 3.11 -3.86 -33.37
N ALA A 833 3.89 -2.81 -33.63
CA ALA A 833 5.14 -2.89 -34.38
C ALA A 833 6.20 -3.76 -33.66
N ASP A 834 6.39 -3.55 -32.36
CA ASP A 834 7.36 -4.32 -31.56
C ASP A 834 6.99 -5.81 -31.49
N LEU A 835 5.71 -6.13 -31.31
CA LEU A 835 5.19 -7.50 -31.32
C LEU A 835 5.42 -8.18 -32.68
N ARG A 836 5.19 -7.46 -33.80
CA ARG A 836 5.45 -7.96 -35.16
C ARG A 836 6.93 -8.16 -35.45
N ALA A 837 7.82 -7.31 -34.93
CA ALA A 837 9.26 -7.50 -35.08
C ALA A 837 9.71 -8.83 -34.44
N VAL A 838 9.22 -9.13 -33.24
CA VAL A 838 9.45 -10.44 -32.59
C VAL A 838 8.86 -11.60 -33.41
N MET A 839 7.67 -11.44 -33.99
CA MET A 839 7.08 -12.48 -34.86
C MET A 839 7.92 -12.76 -36.12
N ALA A 840 8.51 -11.74 -36.73
CA ALA A 840 9.39 -11.90 -37.89
C ALA A 840 10.66 -12.69 -37.54
N GLU A 841 11.29 -12.35 -36.42
CA GLU A 841 12.46 -13.05 -35.87
C GLU A 841 12.15 -14.53 -35.55
N LEU A 842 11.01 -14.80 -34.91
CA LEU A 842 10.52 -16.16 -34.65
C LEU A 842 10.21 -16.97 -35.93
N SER A 843 9.99 -16.29 -37.06
CA SER A 843 9.67 -16.91 -38.36
C SER A 843 10.89 -17.08 -39.27
N GLY A 844 12.08 -16.65 -38.84
CA GLY A 844 13.29 -16.65 -39.66
C GLY A 844 13.25 -15.72 -40.88
N ALA A 845 12.28 -14.78 -40.92
CA ALA A 845 12.15 -13.83 -42.02
C ALA A 845 13.13 -12.66 -41.84
N PRO A 846 13.75 -12.13 -42.92
CA PRO A 846 14.60 -10.95 -42.82
C PRO A 846 13.76 -9.76 -42.33
N ALA A 847 14.21 -9.12 -41.25
CA ALA A 847 13.49 -8.00 -40.65
C ALA A 847 13.38 -6.81 -41.63
N PRO A 848 12.24 -6.10 -41.67
CA PRO A 848 12.15 -4.85 -42.42
C PRO A 848 13.15 -3.84 -41.84
N ALA A 849 13.98 -3.26 -42.70
CA ALA A 849 15.06 -2.36 -42.26
C ALA A 849 14.51 -1.09 -41.59
N PRO A 850 15.15 -0.58 -40.52
CA PRO A 850 14.72 0.63 -39.85
C PRO A 850 14.88 1.86 -40.75
N ALA A 851 13.81 2.62 -40.93
CA ALA A 851 13.79 3.84 -41.74
C ALA A 851 14.46 5.02 -41.01
N LEU A 852 15.79 4.97 -40.85
CA LEU A 852 16.61 6.11 -40.45
C LEU A 852 17.17 6.82 -41.69
N ALA A 853 17.03 8.14 -41.74
CA ALA A 853 17.36 8.93 -42.93
C ALA A 853 18.85 8.86 -43.27
N SER A 854 19.15 8.41 -44.49
CA SER A 854 20.51 8.34 -45.02
C SER A 854 21.05 9.72 -45.39
N ALA A 855 22.08 10.17 -44.69
CA ALA A 855 22.88 11.31 -45.14
C ALA A 855 23.76 10.90 -46.34
N SER A 856 23.84 11.77 -47.36
CA SER A 856 24.72 11.58 -48.51
C SER A 856 25.51 12.86 -48.81
N SER A 857 26.82 12.74 -48.94
CA SER A 857 27.75 13.83 -49.25
C SER A 857 28.55 13.52 -50.51
N GLY A 858 28.60 14.41 -51.51
CA GLY A 858 29.54 14.25 -52.63
C GLY A 858 29.19 14.83 -54.00
N SER A 859 29.01 16.15 -54.10
CA SER A 859 29.44 16.99 -55.24
C SER A 859 29.23 16.51 -56.70
N SER A 860 28.27 17.15 -57.40
CA SER A 860 28.48 17.61 -58.79
C SER A 860 27.64 18.86 -59.12
N VAL A 861 28.10 19.64 -60.10
CA VAL A 861 27.72 21.02 -60.49
C VAL A 861 27.97 21.12 -62.03
N PRO A 862 27.31 21.94 -62.88
CA PRO A 862 26.48 23.15 -62.62
C PRO A 862 25.12 23.24 -63.40
N SER A 863 24.45 24.41 -63.28
CA SER A 863 23.93 25.26 -64.39
C SER A 863 22.42 25.58 -64.43
N ALA A 864 22.12 26.89 -64.31
CA ALA A 864 21.06 27.68 -64.99
C ALA A 864 19.57 27.27 -64.80
N ASP A 865 18.57 28.17 -64.91
CA ASP A 865 18.56 29.63 -65.20
C ASP A 865 17.35 30.33 -64.51
N ALA A 866 17.12 31.61 -64.80
CA ALA A 866 15.91 32.39 -64.49
C ALA A 866 14.63 31.81 -65.17
N GLY A 867 13.41 32.17 -64.77
CA GLY A 867 12.95 33.11 -63.74
C GLY A 867 11.41 33.27 -63.77
N SER A 868 10.93 34.48 -63.43
CA SER A 868 9.82 35.24 -64.06
C SER A 868 8.60 34.50 -64.66
N GLU A 869 7.33 34.91 -64.46
CA GLU A 869 6.76 36.06 -63.73
C GLU A 869 5.21 36.01 -63.76
N LYS A 870 4.51 36.80 -62.90
CA LYS A 870 3.13 37.36 -63.04
C LYS A 870 1.94 36.36 -63.26
N THR A 871 0.75 36.57 -62.67
CA THR A 871 -0.17 37.68 -63.00
C THR A 871 -1.38 37.80 -62.02
N ALA A 872 -1.79 39.05 -61.76
CA ALA A 872 -3.07 39.61 -61.25
C ALA A 872 -4.31 38.69 -61.02
N VAL A 873 -5.19 38.80 -59.99
CA VAL A 873 -5.78 39.88 -59.13
C VAL A 873 -7.31 40.09 -59.40
N PHE A 874 -8.09 40.37 -58.33
CA PHE A 874 -9.54 40.73 -58.25
C PHE A 874 -10.59 39.62 -58.52
N ALA A 875 -11.83 39.63 -57.97
CA ALA A 875 -12.51 40.62 -57.10
C ALA A 875 -13.66 40.07 -56.18
N VAL A 876 -13.73 40.61 -54.94
CA VAL A 876 -14.91 41.21 -54.21
C VAL A 876 -16.14 40.34 -53.75
N PRO A 877 -16.78 40.63 -52.57
CA PRO A 877 -17.83 39.80 -51.91
C PRO A 877 -19.25 40.42 -51.92
N PRO A 878 -20.24 39.88 -51.15
CA PRO A 878 -20.76 40.58 -49.93
C PRO A 878 -21.23 39.63 -48.77
N VAL A 879 -21.07 39.89 -47.45
CA VAL A 879 -21.64 40.85 -46.44
C VAL A 879 -22.83 40.32 -45.59
N GLY A 880 -22.72 40.51 -44.25
CA GLY A 880 -23.81 40.68 -43.26
C GLY A 880 -23.96 39.55 -42.22
N MET A 881 -24.28 39.76 -40.94
CA MET A 881 -24.46 40.93 -40.02
C MET A 881 -24.49 40.37 -38.56
N ALA A 882 -24.38 41.10 -37.43
CA ALA A 882 -23.79 42.40 -37.04
C ALA A 882 -23.85 42.52 -35.48
N ALA A 883 -23.24 43.56 -34.88
CA ALA A 883 -23.16 43.89 -33.43
C ALA A 883 -22.33 42.89 -32.55
N GLU A 884 -21.32 43.23 -31.74
CA GLU A 884 -20.86 44.45 -31.01
C GLU A 884 -21.41 44.58 -29.57
N GLN A 885 -20.57 44.40 -28.53
CA GLN A 885 -20.11 45.47 -27.61
C GLN A 885 -19.23 45.04 -26.42
N ALA A 886 -18.34 45.97 -26.02
CA ALA A 886 -17.83 46.27 -24.66
C ALA A 886 -17.04 45.23 -23.82
N ASP A 887 -15.71 45.25 -24.01
CA ASP A 887 -14.71 45.74 -23.03
C ASP A 887 -14.64 45.19 -21.57
N LYS A 888 -13.47 44.62 -21.21
CA LYS A 888 -12.59 45.19 -20.17
C LYS A 888 -11.14 44.66 -20.17
N THR A 889 -10.19 45.61 -20.20
CA THR A 889 -8.82 45.61 -19.58
C THR A 889 -8.25 44.26 -19.08
N ALA A 890 -7.12 43.71 -19.54
CA ALA A 890 -5.82 44.26 -19.98
C ALA A 890 -4.99 44.96 -18.88
N VAL A 891 -3.76 44.47 -18.63
CA VAL A 891 -2.50 45.25 -18.44
C VAL A 891 -1.29 44.31 -18.23
N PHE A 892 -0.19 44.66 -18.89
CA PHE A 892 1.25 44.33 -18.79
C PHE A 892 1.82 43.66 -17.48
N SER A 893 3.00 43.01 -17.47
CA SER A 893 4.11 42.98 -18.44
C SER A 893 5.07 41.78 -18.30
N ARG A 894 5.88 41.52 -19.34
CA ARG A 894 7.22 40.90 -19.23
C ARG A 894 8.31 41.99 -19.26
N PRO A 895 9.53 41.68 -18.80
CA PRO A 895 10.70 41.89 -19.66
C PRO A 895 11.37 40.59 -20.16
N ALA A 896 12.36 40.76 -21.03
CA ALA A 896 13.37 39.78 -21.45
C ALA A 896 14.78 40.40 -21.15
N ALA A 897 15.95 39.84 -21.48
CA ALA A 897 16.30 38.72 -22.36
C ALA A 897 17.70 38.14 -22.05
N GLY A 898 18.04 37.01 -22.69
CA GLY A 898 19.42 36.51 -22.87
C GLY A 898 19.97 35.62 -21.74
N ALA A 899 20.93 34.72 -22.00
CA ALA A 899 21.40 34.17 -23.29
C ALA A 899 22.17 32.84 -23.08
N ASP A 900 22.26 32.06 -24.16
CA ASP A 900 23.28 31.03 -24.49
C ASP A 900 23.46 29.71 -23.68
N SER A 901 24.03 28.75 -24.43
CA SER A 901 24.74 27.50 -24.05
C SER A 901 24.13 26.51 -23.02
N PHE A 902 23.46 25.48 -23.54
CA PHE A 902 23.39 24.16 -22.89
C PHE A 902 24.54 23.26 -23.37
N GLU A 903 25.39 22.77 -22.46
CA GLU A 903 26.42 21.75 -22.77
C GLU A 903 26.36 20.53 -21.83
N LYS A 904 26.31 19.33 -22.44
CA LYS A 904 26.66 17.99 -21.92
C LYS A 904 26.41 17.70 -20.43
N THR A 905 25.28 17.07 -20.14
CA THR A 905 25.12 16.22 -18.94
C THR A 905 26.10 15.04 -18.98
N ARG A 906 26.84 14.78 -17.90
CA ARG A 906 27.69 13.58 -17.74
C ARG A 906 26.88 12.37 -17.28
N VAL A 907 27.29 11.19 -17.70
CA VAL A 907 26.74 9.90 -17.26
C VAL A 907 27.07 9.64 -15.77
N ALA A 908 26.10 9.11 -15.02
CA ALA A 908 26.29 8.64 -13.65
C ALA A 908 26.58 7.12 -13.61
N PRO A 909 27.41 6.62 -12.68
CA PRO A 909 27.74 5.20 -12.56
C PRO A 909 26.58 4.37 -11.94
N ALA A 910 26.61 3.06 -12.18
CA ALA A 910 25.60 2.11 -11.71
C ALA A 910 25.73 1.75 -10.21
N PRO A 911 24.64 1.37 -9.53
CA PRO A 911 24.67 0.87 -8.16
C PRO A 911 25.28 -0.55 -8.05
N PRO A 912 25.86 -0.93 -6.89
CA PRO A 912 26.46 -2.24 -6.69
C PRO A 912 25.41 -3.36 -6.54
N GLN A 913 25.78 -4.58 -6.93
CA GLN A 913 24.93 -5.77 -6.77
C GLN A 913 24.93 -6.27 -5.32
N VAL A 914 23.75 -6.54 -4.77
CA VAL A 914 23.57 -7.24 -3.49
C VAL A 914 23.28 -8.71 -3.77
N SER A 915 24.12 -9.61 -3.28
CA SER A 915 23.86 -11.06 -3.34
C SER A 915 22.82 -11.46 -2.29
N SER A 916 21.78 -12.16 -2.73
CA SER A 916 20.78 -12.80 -1.86
C SER A 916 20.96 -14.32 -1.87
N PRO A 917 20.63 -15.04 -0.77
CA PRO A 917 20.88 -16.47 -0.65
C PRO A 917 20.02 -17.29 -1.62
N ALA A 918 20.54 -18.45 -2.03
CA ALA A 918 19.86 -19.35 -2.97
C ALA A 918 18.62 -20.01 -2.33
N TYR A 919 17.53 -20.09 -3.10
CA TYR A 919 16.29 -20.76 -2.74
C TYR A 919 16.21 -22.09 -3.50
N ASP A 920 16.15 -23.22 -2.79
CA ASP A 920 16.06 -24.55 -3.41
C ASP A 920 14.61 -24.83 -3.85
N ALA A 921 14.43 -25.11 -5.15
CA ALA A 921 13.13 -25.30 -5.79
C ALA A 921 12.79 -26.79 -6.01
N THR A 922 13.02 -27.66 -5.02
CA THR A 922 12.79 -29.11 -5.14
C THR A 922 11.75 -29.71 -4.17
N GLN A 923 10.52 -29.20 -4.17
CA GLN A 923 9.37 -29.97 -3.64
C GLN A 923 8.08 -29.76 -4.46
N LYS A 924 7.45 -30.88 -4.85
CA LYS A 924 6.17 -30.90 -5.59
C LYS A 924 4.98 -31.05 -4.65
N VAL A 925 3.88 -30.41 -5.01
CA VAL A 925 2.56 -30.53 -4.37
C VAL A 925 1.88 -31.85 -4.78
N SER A 926 1.20 -32.52 -3.84
CA SER A 926 -0.22 -32.96 -3.97
C SER A 926 -0.61 -34.09 -2.99
N GLY A 927 -1.92 -34.23 -2.77
CA GLY A 927 -2.55 -35.53 -2.50
C GLY A 927 -2.94 -35.82 -1.06
N VAL A 928 -4.25 -35.77 -0.78
CA VAL A 928 -4.87 -36.54 0.31
C VAL A 928 -5.56 -37.73 -0.34
N ASP A 929 -5.21 -38.96 0.06
CA ASP A 929 -6.21 -40.00 0.36
C ASP A 929 -5.62 -41.16 1.19
N ASN A 930 -6.48 -42.10 1.59
CA ASN A 930 -6.22 -43.17 2.56
C ASN A 930 -5.64 -44.45 1.94
N ASP A 931 -4.80 -45.18 2.71
CA ASP A 931 -4.86 -46.64 2.81
C ASP A 931 -4.17 -47.14 4.11
N PRO A 932 -4.49 -48.32 4.67
CA PRO A 932 -3.93 -48.82 5.94
C PRO A 932 -2.67 -49.70 5.75
N TYR A 933 -2.24 -50.38 6.82
CA TYR A 933 -1.04 -51.26 6.92
C TYR A 933 0.34 -50.57 6.95
N ALA A 934 0.73 -50.09 8.14
CA ALA A 934 2.14 -49.83 8.48
C ALA A 934 2.46 -50.14 9.96
N LYS A 935 2.38 -51.42 10.37
CA LYS A 935 2.94 -51.89 11.64
C LYS A 935 4.36 -52.45 11.43
N THR A 936 5.39 -51.66 11.73
CA THR A 936 6.70 -52.22 12.12
C THR A 936 7.48 -51.27 13.03
N VAL A 937 8.01 -51.81 14.13
CA VAL A 937 8.90 -51.11 15.06
C VAL A 937 10.35 -51.45 14.70
N VAL A 938 11.23 -50.45 14.75
CA VAL A 938 12.70 -50.67 14.70
C VAL A 938 13.32 -50.05 15.96
N ALA A 939 14.17 -50.83 16.65
CA ALA A 939 14.68 -50.49 17.97
C ALA A 939 15.93 -49.59 17.93
N ARG A 940 16.18 -48.88 19.04
CA ARG A 940 17.48 -48.25 19.34
C ARG A 940 18.34 -49.19 20.20
N PRO A 941 19.67 -49.23 20.02
CA PRO A 941 20.57 -49.95 20.93
C PRO A 941 20.70 -49.25 22.29
N SER A 942 21.03 -50.03 23.32
CA SER A 942 21.23 -49.62 24.72
C SER A 942 22.58 -50.14 25.25
N VAL A 943 23.11 -49.60 26.38
CA VAL A 943 24.11 -50.18 27.33
C VAL A 943 24.79 -49.05 28.18
N PRO A 944 25.08 -49.19 29.50
CA PRO A 944 24.32 -49.89 30.56
C PRO A 944 24.29 -49.20 31.98
N GLY A 945 23.25 -49.50 32.75
CA GLY A 945 23.18 -49.73 34.23
C GLY A 945 24.01 -48.98 35.30
N GLN A 946 23.30 -48.36 36.27
CA GLN A 946 23.33 -48.73 37.71
C GLN A 946 21.96 -48.40 38.39
N PRO A 947 21.62 -48.93 39.60
CA PRO A 947 20.23 -49.37 39.86
C PRO A 947 19.60 -48.75 41.17
N PRO A 948 18.55 -49.29 41.85
CA PRO A 948 17.27 -48.55 41.89
C PRO A 948 16.55 -48.42 43.27
N SER A 949 15.65 -47.44 43.39
CA SER A 949 14.42 -47.41 44.24
C SER A 949 13.76 -46.03 44.11
N GLY A 950 12.47 -45.80 44.40
CA GLY A 950 11.38 -46.69 44.82
C GLY A 950 10.23 -45.87 45.45
N LYS A 951 8.98 -46.36 45.38
CA LYS A 951 7.69 -45.66 45.66
C LYS A 951 7.23 -44.70 44.53
N GLY A 952 5.94 -44.56 44.21
CA GLY A 952 4.77 -45.41 44.55
C GLY A 952 3.59 -44.69 45.22
N SER A 953 2.77 -44.02 44.42
CA SER A 953 1.38 -43.56 44.67
C SER A 953 0.91 -42.95 43.33
N ASN A 954 0.11 -43.57 42.46
CA ASN A 954 -1.17 -44.27 42.60
C ASN A 954 -2.37 -43.31 42.83
N ASP A 955 -3.50 -43.66 42.19
CA ASP A 955 -4.82 -43.00 42.17
C ASP A 955 -4.86 -41.69 41.34
N LEU A 956 -5.69 -41.46 40.30
CA LEU A 956 -7.09 -41.86 39.97
C LEU A 956 -8.13 -41.20 40.89
N GLU A 957 -9.27 -40.68 40.42
CA GLU A 957 -9.90 -40.68 39.08
C GLU A 957 -10.86 -39.47 38.91
N ILE A 958 -11.56 -39.41 37.76
CA ILE A 958 -12.59 -38.41 37.32
C ILE A 958 -12.00 -37.14 36.68
#